data_AF-W3VRP7-F1
#
_entry.id   AF-W3VRP7-F1
#
_cell.length_a   1.000
_cell.length_b   1.000
_cell.length_c   1.000
_cell.angle_alpha   90.00
_cell.angle_beta   90.00
_cell.angle_gamma   90.00
#
_symmetry.space_group_name_H-M   'P 1'
#
loop_
_entity.id
_entity.type
_entity.pdbx_description
1 polymer ?
#
loop_
_entity_poly.entity_id
_entity_poly.type
_entity_poly.pdbx_seq_one_letter_code
_entity_poly.pdbx_strand_id
1 'polypeptide(L)'
;MSYHLSFTGAANGTPNGAPNGAANGHAAVSAPPHPTQEQIDASARKYFLFGSPISHSASPAFQNLMLQSIAPIGFPGSEAQTFHPTYSLKDTKSVDEAHLYDLVRKDPLFAGAGVTMPLKVAVTATLGPKGVIDELSEAGKATQTVNTIISTPNGAGRKMVGTNTDYLGIAHAVLRGVAECNAEDRVTKYLDPQLGVKARYVFPRNKAGKPYAAFIIGSGGTCRSAVYAVSQMGLSPIYLLNRDADETQAVVDHFGATVDLRPLRSVEAYEREAALRESGEIGHVACAVGAIPAFAPQTEDEKMVYTLAHSFFAEPYTALGEEHADLPQEGEEKLVALPLPAKRPFLDMCYKPRQTPLLLEAEKQGWLPVGGVEAMVEQGLAQARMWAATAKAFEQGKTSFDPIPFAVKAGDEGPIGLEIEEQARDLVRAMLDINGTRYRPVDQDIIAMLAQPSYSIFTHSVGYHTAGHTLSDKLEAVAQAGMDGIELFTDDLWTFAQSELFTTLSRGGELLTPPDSPLAKHACVGKQRVWNAYGECTQQEAEREVEAAKWVKARCDELGLKVYCLQPLRDVEGWVEEEKRAEAMKRVESRFAVMQALDTQLLLVCSQNTPAPATTGDLEALKRDFTQIANMAERFTLRTGHEVRVGFEALAWGSHVDKWTQAWEVVKSVDRKEVGLILDAFNTLAREYADPCSSTGIQEPAAQTLLRLGESLDGIVEVPGDKIFLLQIGDAKKLPTPLLPSPREGEERPSRMIWSRSSRLFPCEYDQGAFMPVPAFVDRVVKAGYKGPWSIEVFNDSLNDTSRHTTRSHATRARAGLDRLVEHVFK
;
A
#
# COMPACT_ATOMS: atom_id res chain seq x y z
N MET A 1 33.37 21.46 -37.58
CA MET A 1 33.19 20.65 -38.79
C MET A 1 31.92 19.83 -38.59
N SER A 2 30.76 20.38 -38.95
CA SER A 2 30.10 20.21 -40.26
C SER A 2 29.50 18.80 -40.43
N TYR A 3 28.20 18.66 -40.12
CA TYR A 3 27.10 18.29 -41.05
C TYR A 3 26.81 16.77 -41.02
N HIS A 4 25.62 16.20 -41.20
CA HIS A 4 24.22 16.63 -41.42
C HIS A 4 23.32 15.38 -41.20
N LEU A 5 22.04 15.62 -40.90
CA LEU A 5 20.90 14.68 -40.96
C LEU A 5 20.69 14.03 -42.35
N SER A 6 20.06 12.84 -42.39
CA SER A 6 18.85 12.62 -43.21
C SER A 6 18.17 11.26 -42.98
N PHE A 7 16.89 11.30 -42.63
CA PHE A 7 15.90 10.25 -42.91
C PHE A 7 15.50 10.31 -44.40
N THR A 8 15.26 9.15 -45.03
CA THR A 8 14.54 9.03 -46.30
C THR A 8 13.47 7.95 -46.18
N GLY A 9 12.22 8.30 -46.50
CA GLY A 9 11.09 7.38 -46.53
C GLY A 9 10.65 6.96 -47.93
N ALA A 10 9.84 5.90 -47.93
CA ALA A 10 8.82 5.45 -48.90
C ALA A 10 9.23 4.93 -50.30
N ALA A 11 8.85 3.67 -50.61
CA ALA A 11 7.69 3.36 -51.46
C ALA A 11 7.52 1.85 -51.79
N ASN A 12 6.30 1.35 -51.56
CA ASN A 12 5.48 0.38 -52.31
C ASN A 12 5.99 -1.03 -52.71
N GLY A 13 5.30 -2.05 -52.18
CA GLY A 13 5.15 -3.37 -52.81
C GLY A 13 4.22 -4.30 -52.00
N THR A 14 3.02 -4.57 -52.51
CA THR A 14 2.15 -5.72 -52.16
C THR A 14 1.68 -6.39 -53.46
N PRO A 15 1.16 -7.63 -53.50
CA PRO A 15 0.88 -8.59 -52.41
C PRO A 15 1.35 -10.05 -52.69
N ASN A 16 1.38 -10.87 -51.62
CA ASN A 16 0.93 -12.29 -51.55
C ASN A 16 1.87 -13.17 -50.70
N GLY A 17 1.31 -13.69 -49.61
CA GLY A 17 1.88 -14.77 -48.81
C GLY A 17 1.45 -14.69 -47.36
N ALA A 18 0.33 -15.34 -47.00
CA ALA A 18 0.17 -15.83 -45.63
C ALA A 18 1.26 -16.91 -45.41
N PRO A 19 1.99 -16.91 -44.28
CA PRO A 19 1.47 -17.64 -43.12
C PRO A 19 1.94 -17.14 -41.73
N ASN A 20 1.19 -17.59 -40.71
CA ASN A 20 1.61 -17.93 -39.34
C ASN A 20 2.21 -16.86 -38.40
N GLY A 21 1.43 -16.56 -37.37
CA GLY A 21 1.86 -16.49 -35.96
C GLY A 21 3.20 -15.82 -35.66
N ALA A 22 3.24 -14.49 -35.70
CA ALA A 22 4.28 -13.71 -35.06
C ALA A 22 3.69 -13.06 -33.80
N ALA A 23 4.19 -13.48 -32.64
CA ALA A 23 4.09 -12.69 -31.42
C ALA A 23 4.76 -11.34 -31.69
N ASN A 24 3.98 -10.25 -31.68
CA ASN A 24 4.52 -8.90 -31.72
C ASN A 24 5.36 -8.67 -30.46
N GLY A 25 6.68 -8.75 -30.61
CA GLY A 25 7.62 -8.27 -29.61
C GLY A 25 7.55 -6.76 -29.53
N HIS A 26 6.65 -6.23 -28.71
CA HIS A 26 6.76 -4.85 -28.25
C HIS A 26 7.94 -4.79 -27.27
N ALA A 27 8.97 -4.01 -27.61
CA ALA A 27 10.00 -3.64 -26.64
C ALA A 27 9.31 -3.00 -25.42
N ALA A 28 9.70 -3.40 -24.21
CA ALA A 28 9.10 -2.87 -22.99
C ALA A 28 9.20 -1.34 -22.97
N VAL A 29 8.06 -0.65 -23.01
CA VAL A 29 8.00 0.82 -22.92
C VAL A 29 8.45 1.22 -21.52
N SER A 30 9.59 1.89 -21.41
CA SER A 30 10.05 2.46 -20.15
C SER A 30 9.51 3.88 -20.00
N ALA A 31 9.04 4.22 -18.80
CA ALA A 31 8.69 5.62 -18.50
C ALA A 31 9.94 6.49 -18.64
N PRO A 32 9.83 7.71 -19.21
CA PRO A 32 10.92 8.67 -19.10
C PRO A 32 11.15 8.98 -17.61
N PRO A 33 12.42 9.18 -17.18
CA PRO A 33 12.70 9.59 -15.81
C PRO A 33 11.98 10.90 -15.49
N HIS A 34 11.64 11.12 -14.21
CA HIS A 34 11.11 12.41 -13.79
C HIS A 34 12.07 13.53 -14.21
N PRO A 35 11.56 14.61 -14.84
CA PRO A 35 12.38 15.73 -15.25
C PRO A 35 13.15 16.33 -14.06
N THR A 36 14.45 16.58 -14.23
CA THR A 36 15.26 17.30 -13.24
C THR A 36 14.81 18.76 -13.13
N GLN A 37 15.17 19.45 -12.05
CA GLN A 37 14.85 20.88 -11.91
C GLN A 37 15.38 21.71 -13.09
N GLU A 38 16.60 21.43 -13.55
CA GLU A 38 17.18 22.06 -14.74
C GLU A 38 16.35 21.79 -16.01
N GLN A 39 15.84 20.56 -16.19
CA GLN A 39 14.98 20.21 -17.33
C GLN A 39 13.60 20.87 -17.24
N ILE A 40 13.05 21.03 -16.03
CA ILE A 40 11.80 21.75 -15.80
C ILE A 40 11.98 23.23 -16.13
N ASP A 41 13.10 23.84 -15.71
CA ASP A 41 13.41 25.24 -15.96
C ASP A 41 13.69 25.51 -17.45
N ALA A 42 14.30 24.55 -18.14
CA ALA A 42 14.58 24.57 -19.58
C ALA A 42 13.40 24.10 -20.46
N SER A 43 12.25 23.77 -19.85
CA SER A 43 11.11 23.18 -20.56
C SER A 43 10.38 24.20 -21.41
N ALA A 44 10.09 23.84 -22.67
CA ALA A 44 9.33 24.70 -23.59
C ALA A 44 7.89 24.96 -23.12
N ARG A 45 7.31 24.06 -22.33
CA ARG A 45 5.94 24.14 -21.78
C ARG A 45 5.87 23.40 -20.45
N LYS A 46 5.30 24.03 -19.44
CA LYS A 46 5.22 23.47 -18.09
C LYS A 46 3.79 23.08 -17.74
N TYR A 47 3.64 21.82 -17.35
CA TYR A 47 2.44 21.25 -16.77
C TYR A 47 2.71 20.83 -15.33
N PHE A 48 1.68 20.89 -14.49
CA PHE A 48 1.80 20.59 -13.08
C PHE A 48 0.70 19.67 -12.59
N LEU A 49 0.97 18.92 -11.53
CA LEU A 49 -0.07 18.38 -10.64
C LEU A 49 -0.08 19.20 -9.35
N PHE A 50 -1.23 19.80 -9.03
CA PHE A 50 -1.46 20.47 -7.75
C PHE A 50 -2.34 19.61 -6.83
N GLY A 51 -1.96 19.49 -5.56
CA GLY A 51 -2.69 18.76 -4.52
C GLY A 51 -1.76 18.37 -3.37
N SER A 52 -2.28 17.72 -2.33
CA SER A 52 -1.47 17.27 -1.19
C SER A 52 -2.15 16.12 -0.42
N PRO A 53 -1.41 15.07 -0.01
CA PRO A 53 -0.04 14.72 -0.43
C PRO A 53 -0.03 14.11 -1.84
N ILE A 54 0.95 14.46 -2.68
CA ILE A 54 1.02 13.97 -4.08
C ILE A 54 2.36 13.36 -4.48
N SER A 55 3.31 13.20 -3.56
CA SER A 55 4.63 12.59 -3.80
C SER A 55 4.56 11.18 -4.40
N HIS A 56 3.51 10.43 -4.09
CA HIS A 56 3.29 9.06 -4.58
C HIS A 56 2.48 8.99 -5.90
N SER A 57 2.14 10.13 -6.50
CA SER A 57 1.34 10.15 -7.73
C SER A 57 2.11 9.51 -8.89
N ALA A 58 1.51 8.50 -9.52
CA ALA A 58 2.02 7.91 -10.77
C ALA A 58 1.79 8.83 -11.99
N SER A 59 1.06 9.94 -11.83
CA SER A 59 0.64 10.76 -12.97
C SER A 59 1.78 11.37 -13.79
N PRO A 60 2.92 11.81 -13.21
CA PRO A 60 3.93 12.43 -14.03
C PRO A 60 4.65 11.43 -14.94
N ALA A 61 4.74 10.15 -14.59
CA ALA A 61 5.40 9.17 -15.44
C ALA A 61 4.68 8.99 -16.79
N PHE A 62 3.37 8.73 -16.74
CA PHE A 62 2.58 8.54 -17.96
C PHE A 62 2.30 9.86 -18.70
N GLN A 63 2.11 10.98 -17.98
CA GLN A 63 1.94 12.29 -18.61
C GLN A 63 3.20 12.73 -19.35
N ASN A 64 4.39 12.54 -18.74
CA ASN A 64 5.64 12.86 -19.42
C ASN A 64 5.89 11.95 -20.63
N LEU A 65 5.51 10.66 -20.58
CA LEU A 65 5.57 9.81 -21.78
C LEU A 65 4.78 10.45 -22.94
N MET A 66 3.49 10.75 -22.73
CA MET A 66 2.66 11.32 -23.79
C MET A 66 3.15 12.69 -24.26
N LEU A 67 3.53 13.57 -23.32
CA LEU A 67 3.93 14.94 -23.61
C LEU A 67 5.30 15.02 -24.31
N GLN A 68 6.19 14.06 -24.06
CA GLN A 68 7.52 13.99 -24.69
C GLN A 68 7.50 13.22 -26.02
N SER A 69 6.52 12.35 -26.24
CA SER A 69 6.30 11.65 -27.52
C SER A 69 5.71 12.53 -28.62
N ILE A 70 5.25 13.73 -28.30
CA ILE A 70 4.78 14.73 -29.26
C ILE A 70 5.92 15.71 -29.55
N ALA A 71 6.13 16.06 -30.83
CA ALA A 71 7.13 17.03 -31.22
C ALA A 71 7.01 18.33 -30.38
N PRO A 72 8.11 18.94 -29.92
CA PRO A 72 8.06 20.21 -29.20
C PRO A 72 7.38 21.29 -30.03
N ILE A 73 6.13 21.59 -29.70
CA ILE A 73 5.41 22.75 -30.20
C ILE A 73 5.82 23.97 -29.37
N GLY A 74 6.24 25.04 -30.05
CA GLY A 74 6.59 26.31 -29.42
C GLY A 74 5.40 26.94 -28.69
N PHE A 75 5.67 27.58 -27.55
CA PHE A 75 4.69 28.28 -26.74
C PHE A 75 5.11 29.75 -26.61
N PRO A 76 4.19 30.72 -26.46
CA PRO A 76 4.59 32.12 -26.28
C PRO A 76 5.60 32.28 -25.13
N GLY A 77 6.79 32.83 -25.42
CA GLY A 77 7.88 32.96 -24.46
C GLY A 77 8.84 31.77 -24.37
N SER A 78 8.67 30.73 -25.19
CA SER A 78 9.51 29.53 -25.18
C SER A 78 10.73 29.60 -26.11
N GLU A 79 11.06 30.78 -26.67
CA GLU A 79 12.09 30.94 -27.72
C GLU A 79 13.50 30.55 -27.25
N ALA A 80 13.76 30.66 -25.94
CA ALA A 80 15.03 30.30 -25.32
C ALA A 80 15.05 28.89 -24.70
N GLN A 81 13.94 28.14 -24.80
CA GLN A 81 13.78 26.84 -24.14
C GLN A 81 14.31 25.71 -25.03
N THR A 82 14.98 24.73 -24.41
CA THR A 82 15.70 23.66 -25.13
C THR A 82 15.18 22.26 -24.82
N PHE A 83 14.27 22.11 -23.85
CA PHE A 83 13.78 20.83 -23.39
C PHE A 83 12.31 20.59 -23.76
N HIS A 84 11.93 19.32 -23.85
CA HIS A 84 10.55 18.88 -24.12
C HIS A 84 9.58 19.40 -23.04
N PRO A 85 8.26 19.41 -23.32
CA PRO A 85 7.26 19.74 -22.31
C PRO A 85 7.39 18.83 -21.09
N THR A 86 7.19 19.39 -19.90
CA THR A 86 7.34 18.68 -18.63
C THR A 86 6.05 18.68 -17.83
N TYR A 87 5.77 17.57 -17.14
CA TYR A 87 4.72 17.44 -16.14
C TYR A 87 5.36 17.15 -14.78
N SER A 88 5.15 18.03 -13.80
CA SER A 88 5.84 17.97 -12.49
C SER A 88 4.89 18.13 -11.30
N LEU A 89 5.29 17.61 -10.14
CA LEU A 89 4.50 17.69 -8.91
C LEU A 89 4.72 19.05 -8.22
N LYS A 90 3.64 19.65 -7.72
CA LYS A 90 3.67 20.83 -6.84
C LYS A 90 2.73 20.61 -5.67
N ASP A 91 3.29 20.13 -4.56
CA ASP A 91 2.51 19.91 -3.34
C ASP A 91 1.83 21.21 -2.91
N THR A 92 0.51 21.17 -2.79
CA THR A 92 -0.36 22.34 -2.60
C THR A 92 -1.57 21.91 -1.78
N LYS A 93 -1.68 22.43 -0.56
CA LYS A 93 -2.72 22.07 0.41
C LYS A 93 -3.95 22.96 0.32
N SER A 94 -3.76 24.23 -0.06
CA SER A 94 -4.85 25.20 -0.23
C SER A 94 -4.71 26.00 -1.53
N VAL A 95 -5.83 26.52 -2.02
CA VAL A 95 -5.87 27.48 -3.13
C VAL A 95 -5.26 28.85 -2.77
N ASP A 96 -5.10 29.13 -1.47
CA ASP A 96 -4.51 30.38 -0.97
C ASP A 96 -2.98 30.40 -1.05
N GLU A 97 -2.34 29.27 -1.36
CA GLU A 97 -0.89 29.21 -1.47
C GLU A 97 -0.40 29.97 -2.71
N ALA A 98 0.46 30.96 -2.49
CA ALA A 98 0.86 31.94 -3.51
C ALA A 98 1.44 31.27 -4.77
N HIS A 99 2.17 30.17 -4.63
CA HIS A 99 2.79 29.50 -5.78
C HIS A 99 1.77 28.92 -6.76
N LEU A 100 0.57 28.52 -6.31
CA LEU A 100 -0.48 28.04 -7.20
C LEU A 100 -0.91 29.16 -8.15
N TYR A 101 -1.23 30.33 -7.61
CA TYR A 101 -1.61 31.50 -8.40
C TYR A 101 -0.44 31.98 -9.29
N ASP A 102 0.76 32.08 -8.72
CA ASP A 102 1.94 32.57 -9.43
C ASP A 102 2.31 31.68 -10.62
N LEU A 103 2.30 30.36 -10.45
CA LEU A 103 2.57 29.43 -11.54
C LEU A 103 1.48 29.50 -12.61
N VAL A 104 0.20 29.44 -12.23
CA VAL A 104 -0.89 29.41 -13.21
C VAL A 104 -1.02 30.74 -13.97
N ARG A 105 -0.92 31.88 -13.27
CA ARG A 105 -1.19 33.20 -13.86
C ARG A 105 0.06 33.90 -14.38
N LYS A 106 1.18 33.84 -13.64
CA LYS A 106 2.37 34.67 -13.93
C LYS A 106 3.45 33.94 -14.73
N ASP A 107 3.58 32.61 -14.63
CA ASP A 107 4.59 31.88 -15.43
C ASP A 107 4.16 31.84 -16.91
N PRO A 108 4.86 32.53 -17.84
CA PRO A 108 4.47 32.59 -19.25
C PRO A 108 4.48 31.20 -19.93
N LEU A 109 5.21 30.23 -19.38
CA LEU A 109 5.33 28.87 -19.92
C LEU A 109 4.31 27.88 -19.34
N PHE A 110 3.46 28.31 -18.40
CA PHE A 110 2.35 27.49 -17.91
C PHE A 110 1.38 27.13 -19.05
N ALA A 111 1.22 25.83 -19.30
CA ALA A 111 0.40 25.29 -20.37
C ALA A 111 -0.86 24.56 -19.87
N GLY A 112 -0.87 24.13 -18.60
CA GLY A 112 -2.02 23.48 -17.98
C GLY A 112 -1.64 22.76 -16.68
N ALA A 113 -2.63 22.20 -16.00
CA ALA A 113 -2.37 21.42 -14.80
C ALA A 113 -3.44 20.36 -14.53
N GLY A 114 -3.04 19.24 -13.95
CA GLY A 114 -3.92 18.39 -13.17
C GLY A 114 -4.13 18.99 -11.78
N VAL A 115 -5.33 18.79 -11.23
CA VAL A 115 -5.70 19.22 -9.88
C VAL A 115 -6.29 18.02 -9.16
N THR A 116 -5.75 17.69 -8.00
CA THR A 116 -6.24 16.58 -7.16
C THR A 116 -6.62 17.05 -5.76
N MET A 117 -7.03 16.11 -4.92
CA MET A 117 -7.36 16.37 -3.52
C MET A 117 -6.26 17.21 -2.83
N PRO A 118 -6.63 18.19 -1.98
CA PRO A 118 -8.00 18.61 -1.62
C PRO A 118 -8.60 19.69 -2.55
N LEU A 119 -7.94 20.06 -3.64
CA LEU A 119 -8.17 21.33 -4.33
C LEU A 119 -9.34 21.33 -5.34
N LYS A 120 -9.84 20.16 -5.76
CA LYS A 120 -10.79 20.04 -6.88
C LYS A 120 -12.05 20.90 -6.75
N VAL A 121 -12.58 21.05 -5.53
CA VAL A 121 -13.76 21.89 -5.23
C VAL A 121 -13.36 23.33 -4.90
N ALA A 122 -12.20 23.54 -4.29
CA ALA A 122 -11.76 24.88 -3.93
C ALA A 122 -11.41 25.73 -5.16
N VAL A 123 -10.86 25.10 -6.21
CA VAL A 123 -10.54 25.79 -7.48
C VAL A 123 -11.80 26.27 -8.19
N THR A 124 -12.94 25.57 -8.10
CA THR A 124 -14.19 26.00 -8.74
C THR A 124 -14.83 27.21 -8.05
N ALA A 125 -14.54 27.39 -6.76
CA ALA A 125 -15.08 28.52 -5.97
C ALA A 125 -14.40 29.87 -6.29
N THR A 126 -13.29 29.88 -7.02
CA THR A 126 -12.49 31.08 -7.29
C THR A 126 -12.31 31.31 -8.79
N LEU A 127 -13.28 32.01 -9.41
CA LEU A 127 -13.24 32.37 -10.83
C LEU A 127 -12.72 33.80 -11.06
N GLY A 128 -12.20 34.05 -12.26
CA GLY A 128 -11.80 35.37 -12.74
C GLY A 128 -10.41 35.82 -12.25
N PRO A 129 -10.11 37.14 -12.28
CA PRO A 129 -8.74 37.65 -12.08
C PRO A 129 -8.09 37.33 -10.73
N LYS A 130 -8.91 37.10 -9.69
CA LYS A 130 -8.44 36.71 -8.35
C LYS A 130 -8.28 35.20 -8.18
N GLY A 131 -8.88 34.41 -9.07
CA GLY A 131 -8.76 32.96 -9.10
C GLY A 131 -7.75 32.46 -10.11
N VAL A 132 -7.52 31.15 -10.12
CA VAL A 132 -6.58 30.50 -11.06
C VAL A 132 -7.23 30.09 -12.38
N ILE A 133 -8.56 30.12 -12.47
CA ILE A 133 -9.33 29.85 -13.68
C ILE A 133 -10.24 31.04 -14.03
N ASP A 134 -10.49 31.24 -15.32
CA ASP A 134 -11.34 32.31 -15.85
C ASP A 134 -12.78 31.84 -16.06
N GLU A 135 -12.95 30.60 -16.52
CA GLU A 135 -14.26 30.01 -16.79
C GLU A 135 -14.26 28.50 -16.55
N LEU A 136 -15.46 27.95 -16.38
CA LEU A 136 -15.69 26.51 -16.32
C LEU A 136 -16.24 26.01 -17.65
N SER A 137 -15.77 24.85 -18.09
CA SER A 137 -16.43 24.08 -19.15
C SER A 137 -17.82 23.60 -18.69
N GLU A 138 -18.65 23.10 -19.62
CA GLU A 138 -19.94 22.50 -19.27
C GLU A 138 -19.80 21.36 -18.25
N ALA A 139 -18.79 20.50 -18.41
CA ALA A 139 -18.50 19.45 -17.43
C ALA A 139 -18.06 20.02 -16.07
N GLY A 140 -17.25 21.09 -16.05
CA GLY A 140 -16.85 21.76 -14.82
C GLY A 140 -18.05 22.39 -14.09
N LYS A 141 -19.00 22.99 -14.83
CA LYS A 141 -20.25 23.53 -14.27
C LYS A 141 -21.15 22.43 -13.73
N ALA A 142 -21.33 21.35 -14.50
CA ALA A 142 -22.21 20.25 -14.13
C ALA A 142 -21.71 19.47 -12.91
N THR A 143 -20.39 19.37 -12.72
CA THR A 143 -19.80 18.62 -11.60
C THR A 143 -19.37 19.51 -10.43
N GLN A 144 -19.24 20.82 -10.63
CA GLN A 144 -18.66 21.77 -9.66
C GLN A 144 -17.33 21.27 -9.07
N THR A 145 -16.52 20.63 -9.93
CA THR A 145 -15.16 20.20 -9.62
C THR A 145 -14.26 20.52 -10.81
N VAL A 146 -12.99 20.82 -10.52
CA VAL A 146 -11.95 20.99 -11.54
C VAL A 146 -10.80 20.07 -11.17
N ASN A 147 -10.58 19.06 -12.00
CA ASN A 147 -9.38 18.21 -11.93
C ASN A 147 -8.36 18.58 -13.02
N THR A 148 -8.70 19.51 -13.92
CA THR A 148 -7.92 19.84 -15.11
C THR A 148 -8.03 21.33 -15.44
N ILE A 149 -6.89 22.01 -15.54
CA ILE A 149 -6.76 23.40 -16.00
C ILE A 149 -6.10 23.41 -17.37
N ILE A 150 -6.67 24.18 -18.30
CA ILE A 150 -6.20 24.29 -19.68
C ILE A 150 -5.94 25.76 -20.00
N SER A 151 -4.71 26.08 -20.44
CA SER A 151 -4.34 27.41 -20.91
C SER A 151 -4.66 27.53 -22.40
N THR A 152 -5.57 28.42 -22.80
CA THR A 152 -6.03 28.57 -24.19
C THR A 152 -5.80 29.98 -24.73
N PRO A 153 -5.63 30.18 -26.06
CA PRO A 153 -5.51 31.51 -26.64
C PRO A 153 -6.72 32.40 -26.37
N ASN A 154 -6.47 33.67 -26.02
CA ASN A 154 -7.48 34.70 -25.85
C ASN A 154 -6.93 36.08 -26.28
N GLY A 155 -7.19 36.46 -27.54
CA GLY A 155 -6.62 37.67 -28.13
C GLY A 155 -5.09 37.60 -28.19
N ALA A 156 -4.42 38.58 -27.59
CA ALA A 156 -2.95 38.59 -27.44
C ALA A 156 -2.45 37.84 -26.20
N GLY A 157 -3.36 37.34 -25.36
CA GLY A 157 -3.04 36.65 -24.11
C GLY A 157 -3.60 35.23 -24.08
N ARG A 158 -3.81 34.73 -22.87
CA ARG A 158 -4.33 33.40 -22.58
C ARG A 158 -5.46 33.45 -21.56
N LYS A 159 -6.41 32.52 -21.66
CA LYS A 159 -7.44 32.28 -20.65
C LYS A 159 -7.29 30.87 -20.09
N MET A 160 -7.59 30.71 -18.80
CA MET A 160 -7.54 29.44 -18.07
C MET A 160 -8.93 28.84 -17.98
N VAL A 161 -9.15 27.72 -18.67
CA VAL A 161 -10.41 26.98 -18.62
C VAL A 161 -10.29 25.85 -17.61
N GLY A 162 -11.13 25.88 -16.58
CA GLY A 162 -11.28 24.78 -15.64
C GLY A 162 -12.27 23.74 -16.18
N THR A 163 -11.87 22.47 -16.20
CA THR A 163 -12.74 21.36 -16.56
C THR A 163 -12.54 20.17 -15.62
N ASN A 164 -13.46 19.23 -15.70
CA ASN A 164 -13.37 17.95 -15.03
C ASN A 164 -13.24 16.84 -16.07
N THR A 165 -12.18 16.03 -16.01
CA THR A 165 -11.95 14.86 -16.85
C THR A 165 -12.22 13.55 -16.12
N ASP A 166 -12.53 13.56 -14.82
CA ASP A 166 -12.87 12.35 -14.08
C ASP A 166 -14.10 11.67 -14.72
N TYR A 167 -15.10 12.43 -15.17
CA TYR A 167 -16.29 11.88 -15.82
C TYR A 167 -15.96 11.17 -17.15
N LEU A 168 -14.95 11.65 -17.89
CA LEU A 168 -14.46 10.99 -19.10
C LEU A 168 -13.68 9.73 -18.73
N GLY A 169 -12.86 9.78 -17.68
CA GLY A 169 -12.21 8.59 -17.12
C GLY A 169 -13.23 7.50 -16.80
N ILE A 170 -14.31 7.85 -16.11
CA ILE A 170 -15.41 6.94 -15.74
C ILE A 170 -16.14 6.43 -16.98
N ALA A 171 -16.64 7.33 -17.82
CA ALA A 171 -17.44 6.97 -18.99
C ALA A 171 -16.62 6.08 -19.94
N HIS A 172 -15.38 6.45 -20.24
CA HIS A 172 -14.53 5.68 -21.14
C HIS A 172 -14.19 4.32 -20.53
N ALA A 173 -13.82 4.23 -19.24
CA ALA A 173 -13.54 2.94 -18.61
C ALA A 173 -14.75 1.99 -18.68
N VAL A 174 -15.97 2.49 -18.43
CA VAL A 174 -17.21 1.72 -18.57
C VAL A 174 -17.43 1.30 -20.02
N LEU A 175 -17.34 2.22 -20.98
CA LEU A 175 -17.54 1.92 -22.41
C LEU A 175 -16.53 0.92 -22.96
N ARG A 176 -15.28 0.95 -22.47
CA ARG A 176 -14.27 -0.06 -22.79
C ARG A 176 -14.66 -1.42 -22.24
N GLY A 177 -15.14 -1.48 -21.00
CA GLY A 177 -15.67 -2.72 -20.41
C GLY A 177 -16.87 -3.28 -21.19
N VAL A 178 -17.75 -2.42 -21.69
CA VAL A 178 -18.84 -2.81 -22.60
C VAL A 178 -18.29 -3.40 -23.90
N ALA A 179 -17.31 -2.75 -24.53
CA ALA A 179 -16.67 -3.25 -25.76
C ALA A 179 -16.00 -4.61 -25.55
N GLU A 180 -15.27 -4.77 -24.43
CA GLU A 180 -14.61 -6.02 -24.06
C GLU A 180 -15.59 -7.17 -23.82
N CYS A 181 -16.65 -6.93 -23.06
CA CYS A 181 -17.69 -7.94 -22.81
C CYS A 181 -18.38 -8.42 -24.09
N ASN A 182 -18.44 -7.56 -25.10
CA ASN A 182 -19.10 -7.84 -26.36
C ASN A 182 -18.12 -8.28 -27.47
N ALA A 183 -16.85 -8.54 -27.12
CA ALA A 183 -15.79 -8.97 -28.04
C ALA A 183 -15.64 -8.05 -29.27
N GLU A 184 -15.81 -6.75 -29.06
CA GLU A 184 -15.70 -5.75 -30.12
C GLU A 184 -14.25 -5.57 -30.59
N ASP A 185 -14.08 -5.31 -31.87
CA ASP A 185 -12.79 -5.19 -32.56
C ASP A 185 -11.96 -3.97 -32.11
N ARG A 186 -12.65 -2.89 -31.71
CA ARG A 186 -12.05 -1.64 -31.26
C ARG A 186 -12.58 -1.24 -29.90
N VAL A 187 -11.70 -1.20 -28.92
CA VAL A 187 -12.02 -0.78 -27.55
C VAL A 187 -12.43 0.70 -27.45
N THR A 188 -12.07 1.52 -28.45
CA THR A 188 -12.44 2.95 -28.57
C THR A 188 -13.62 3.21 -29.51
N LYS A 189 -14.33 2.18 -29.98
CA LYS A 189 -15.44 2.29 -30.95
C LYS A 189 -16.55 3.26 -30.50
N TYR A 190 -16.80 3.34 -29.19
CA TYR A 190 -17.83 4.21 -28.60
C TYR A 190 -17.31 5.62 -28.24
N LEU A 191 -16.04 5.88 -28.58
CA LEU A 191 -15.36 7.15 -28.39
C LEU A 191 -15.14 7.86 -29.75
N ASP A 192 -15.77 7.35 -30.82
CA ASP A 192 -15.41 7.66 -32.21
C ASP A 192 -16.07 8.96 -32.72
N PRO A 193 -15.26 9.95 -33.18
CA PRO A 193 -15.74 11.20 -33.77
C PRO A 193 -16.35 11.07 -35.18
N GLN A 194 -16.38 9.89 -35.81
CA GLN A 194 -17.01 9.67 -37.12
C GLN A 194 -18.50 10.02 -37.16
N LEU A 195 -19.18 10.06 -36.00
CA LEU A 195 -20.57 10.50 -35.90
C LEU A 195 -20.73 12.04 -35.81
N GLY A 196 -19.63 12.78 -35.80
CA GLY A 196 -19.61 14.23 -35.55
C GLY A 196 -19.89 14.58 -34.09
N VAL A 197 -19.63 15.84 -33.70
CA VAL A 197 -19.78 16.33 -32.32
C VAL A 197 -21.23 16.36 -31.81
N LYS A 198 -22.20 15.99 -32.66
CA LYS A 198 -23.64 16.01 -32.36
C LYS A 198 -24.21 14.60 -32.19
N ALA A 199 -23.39 13.62 -31.84
CA ALA A 199 -23.87 12.27 -31.57
C ALA A 199 -23.42 11.79 -30.20
N ARG A 200 -24.33 11.12 -29.50
CA ARG A 200 -24.12 10.64 -28.14
C ARG A 200 -24.51 9.18 -28.04
N TYR A 201 -23.57 8.37 -27.56
CA TYR A 201 -23.79 6.95 -27.30
C TYR A 201 -24.52 6.78 -25.98
N VAL A 202 -25.67 6.11 -26.02
CA VAL A 202 -26.53 5.88 -24.85
C VAL A 202 -26.97 4.43 -24.78
N PHE A 203 -27.19 3.92 -23.57
CA PHE A 203 -27.81 2.62 -23.39
C PHE A 203 -29.21 2.59 -24.02
N PRO A 204 -29.66 1.44 -24.55
CA PRO A 204 -30.95 1.34 -25.22
C PRO A 204 -32.10 1.59 -24.24
N ARG A 205 -33.33 1.63 -24.76
CA ARG A 205 -34.53 1.61 -23.92
C ARG A 205 -35.02 0.18 -23.77
N ASN A 206 -35.57 -0.17 -22.60
CA ASN A 206 -36.23 -1.45 -22.45
C ASN A 206 -37.47 -1.54 -23.37
N LYS A 207 -38.14 -2.70 -23.42
CA LYS A 207 -39.31 -2.92 -24.28
C LYS A 207 -40.43 -1.88 -24.09
N ALA A 208 -40.57 -1.33 -22.89
CA ALA A 208 -41.56 -0.30 -22.55
C ALA A 208 -41.11 1.13 -22.87
N GLY A 209 -39.96 1.30 -23.54
CA GLY A 209 -39.38 2.61 -23.85
C GLY A 209 -38.73 3.30 -22.65
N LYS A 210 -38.49 2.59 -21.55
CA LYS A 210 -37.93 3.14 -20.30
C LYS A 210 -36.39 3.06 -20.30
N PRO A 211 -35.71 4.05 -19.68
CA PRO A 211 -34.26 4.04 -19.53
C PRO A 211 -33.78 2.86 -18.68
N TYR A 212 -32.57 2.37 -18.97
CA TYR A 212 -31.81 1.49 -18.06
C TYR A 212 -31.21 2.32 -16.92
N ALA A 213 -30.98 1.68 -15.78
CA ALA A 213 -30.51 2.34 -14.56
C ALA A 213 -28.99 2.19 -14.35
N ALA A 214 -28.46 2.97 -13.41
CA ALA A 214 -27.11 2.82 -12.85
C ALA A 214 -27.19 2.88 -11.31
N PHE A 215 -26.15 2.41 -10.62
CA PHE A 215 -25.96 2.78 -9.22
C PHE A 215 -24.54 3.27 -8.95
N ILE A 216 -24.41 4.16 -7.98
CA ILE A 216 -23.15 4.79 -7.60
C ILE A 216 -22.98 4.66 -6.09
N ILE A 217 -21.80 4.24 -5.66
CA ILE A 217 -21.43 4.14 -4.25
C ILE A 217 -20.56 5.34 -3.88
N GLY A 218 -21.03 6.19 -2.98
CA GLY A 218 -20.26 7.30 -2.41
C GLY A 218 -20.89 8.68 -2.58
N SER A 219 -20.10 9.70 -2.23
CA SER A 219 -20.51 11.11 -2.19
C SER A 219 -19.40 12.03 -2.73
N GLY A 220 -19.62 13.35 -2.64
CA GLY A 220 -18.59 14.35 -2.97
C GLY A 220 -18.26 14.48 -4.45
N GLY A 221 -17.07 15.01 -4.75
CA GLY A 221 -16.67 15.41 -6.10
C GLY A 221 -16.60 14.27 -7.11
N THR A 222 -16.04 13.12 -6.72
CA THR A 222 -15.96 11.93 -7.57
C THR A 222 -17.34 11.33 -7.85
N CYS A 223 -18.23 11.29 -6.85
CA CYS A 223 -19.62 10.87 -7.04
C CYS A 223 -20.35 11.76 -8.04
N ARG A 224 -20.18 13.09 -7.97
CA ARG A 224 -20.75 14.01 -8.97
C ARG A 224 -20.21 13.75 -10.39
N SER A 225 -18.91 13.44 -10.52
CA SER A 225 -18.33 13.01 -11.80
C SER A 225 -18.96 11.72 -12.31
N ALA A 226 -19.22 10.75 -11.44
CA ALA A 226 -19.85 9.48 -11.78
C ALA A 226 -21.31 9.67 -12.22
N VAL A 227 -22.09 10.47 -11.48
CA VAL A 227 -23.48 10.82 -11.84
C VAL A 227 -23.52 11.45 -13.23
N TYR A 228 -22.66 12.44 -13.47
CA TYR A 228 -22.59 13.10 -14.75
C TYR A 228 -22.17 12.13 -15.87
N ALA A 229 -21.18 11.26 -15.64
CA ALA A 229 -20.74 10.28 -16.62
C ALA A 229 -21.87 9.32 -17.05
N VAL A 230 -22.57 8.71 -16.09
CA VAL A 230 -23.63 7.74 -16.41
C VAL A 230 -24.89 8.40 -16.98
N SER A 231 -25.18 9.64 -16.61
CA SER A 231 -26.29 10.40 -17.22
C SER A 231 -26.00 10.74 -18.68
N GLN A 232 -24.74 11.02 -19.04
CA GLN A 232 -24.34 11.21 -20.45
C GLN A 232 -24.53 9.93 -21.27
N MET A 233 -24.47 8.75 -20.65
CA MET A 233 -24.79 7.46 -21.28
C MET A 233 -26.30 7.13 -21.29
N GLY A 234 -27.16 8.08 -20.91
CA GLY A 234 -28.62 7.96 -20.98
C GLY A 234 -29.25 7.08 -19.89
N LEU A 235 -28.51 6.79 -18.82
CA LEU A 235 -28.96 5.96 -17.70
C LEU A 235 -29.79 6.77 -16.70
N SER A 236 -30.92 6.21 -16.30
CA SER A 236 -31.90 6.78 -15.37
C SER A 236 -32.87 5.69 -14.89
N PRO A 237 -33.29 5.66 -13.61
CA PRO A 237 -32.74 6.44 -12.52
C PRO A 237 -31.30 6.05 -12.18
N ILE A 238 -30.64 6.87 -11.38
CA ILE A 238 -29.32 6.59 -10.82
C ILE A 238 -29.48 6.46 -9.30
N TYR A 239 -29.21 5.27 -8.79
CA TYR A 239 -29.29 4.99 -7.36
C TYR A 239 -28.01 5.44 -6.64
N LEU A 240 -28.16 6.12 -5.51
CA LEU A 240 -27.02 6.55 -4.68
C LEU A 240 -26.96 5.72 -3.40
N LEU A 241 -25.81 5.07 -3.18
CA LEU A 241 -25.52 4.29 -1.98
C LEU A 241 -24.42 5.01 -1.22
N ASN A 242 -24.73 5.56 -0.05
CA ASN A 242 -23.73 6.24 0.76
C ASN A 242 -24.06 6.17 2.26
N ARG A 243 -23.02 6.19 3.08
CA ARG A 243 -23.15 6.09 4.54
C ARG A 243 -23.77 7.36 5.15
N ASP A 244 -23.41 8.53 4.61
CA ASP A 244 -23.78 9.83 5.18
C ASP A 244 -25.02 10.41 4.47
N ALA A 245 -26.07 10.73 5.23
CA ALA A 245 -27.34 11.18 4.68
C ALA A 245 -27.26 12.61 4.13
N ASP A 246 -26.57 13.50 4.83
CA ASP A 246 -26.43 14.91 4.48
C ASP A 246 -25.57 15.06 3.23
N GLU A 247 -24.46 14.32 3.16
CA GLU A 247 -23.62 14.29 1.96
C GLU A 247 -24.36 13.71 0.74
N THR A 248 -25.23 12.72 0.96
CA THR A 248 -26.05 12.15 -0.13
C THR A 248 -27.06 13.19 -0.63
N GLN A 249 -27.75 13.86 0.30
CA GLN A 249 -28.70 14.90 -0.04
C GLN A 249 -28.03 16.06 -0.77
N ALA A 250 -26.81 16.44 -0.37
CA ALA A 250 -26.04 17.46 -1.08
C ALA A 250 -25.75 17.10 -2.56
N VAL A 251 -25.57 15.82 -2.88
CA VAL A 251 -25.44 15.37 -4.28
C VAL A 251 -26.79 15.45 -5.01
N VAL A 252 -27.89 15.07 -4.35
CA VAL A 252 -29.25 15.18 -4.92
C VAL A 252 -29.59 16.64 -5.22
N ASP A 253 -29.39 17.54 -4.25
CA ASP A 253 -29.68 18.97 -4.37
C ASP A 253 -28.84 19.63 -5.46
N HIS A 254 -27.59 19.18 -5.62
CA HIS A 254 -26.68 19.68 -6.65
C HIS A 254 -27.21 19.46 -8.07
N PHE A 255 -27.73 18.27 -8.38
CA PHE A 255 -28.30 17.98 -9.71
C PHE A 255 -29.78 18.39 -9.81
N GLY A 256 -30.50 18.48 -8.69
CA GLY A 256 -31.91 18.82 -8.64
C GLY A 256 -32.76 17.95 -9.58
N ALA A 257 -33.69 18.57 -10.30
CA ALA A 257 -34.58 17.85 -11.23
C ALA A 257 -33.93 17.49 -12.59
N THR A 258 -32.64 17.80 -12.80
CA THR A 258 -31.97 17.52 -14.09
C THR A 258 -31.61 16.04 -14.26
N VAL A 259 -31.48 15.31 -13.16
CA VAL A 259 -31.13 13.90 -13.11
C VAL A 259 -32.02 13.20 -12.07
N ASP A 260 -32.61 12.05 -12.42
CA ASP A 260 -33.40 11.23 -11.49
C ASP A 260 -32.46 10.46 -10.54
N LEU A 261 -32.07 11.11 -9.45
CA LEU A 261 -31.24 10.55 -8.38
C LEU A 261 -32.10 9.96 -7.27
N ARG A 262 -31.87 8.69 -6.94
CA ARG A 262 -32.64 7.96 -5.92
C ARG A 262 -31.73 7.44 -4.81
N PRO A 263 -31.61 8.16 -3.69
CA PRO A 263 -30.87 7.69 -2.51
C PRO A 263 -31.48 6.40 -1.94
N LEU A 264 -30.65 5.38 -1.73
CA LEU A 264 -31.05 4.14 -1.07
C LEU A 264 -30.29 4.00 0.25
N ARG A 265 -31.05 3.87 1.34
CA ARG A 265 -30.54 3.76 2.72
C ARG A 265 -31.14 2.59 3.50
N SER A 266 -31.80 1.65 2.83
CA SER A 266 -32.30 0.44 3.47
C SER A 266 -32.60 -0.63 2.43
N VAL A 267 -32.59 -1.90 2.87
CA VAL A 267 -32.91 -3.04 2.00
C VAL A 267 -34.35 -2.93 1.49
N GLU A 268 -35.28 -2.46 2.32
CA GLU A 268 -36.69 -2.26 1.92
C GLU A 268 -36.82 -1.17 0.84
N ALA A 269 -35.97 -0.14 0.86
CA ALA A 269 -35.93 0.86 -0.19
C ALA A 269 -35.39 0.27 -1.51
N TYR A 270 -34.35 -0.56 -1.43
CA TYR A 270 -33.84 -1.30 -2.57
C TYR A 270 -34.90 -2.25 -3.17
N GLU A 271 -35.60 -3.02 -2.34
CA GLU A 271 -36.62 -3.99 -2.79
C GLU A 271 -37.77 -3.32 -3.54
N ARG A 272 -38.20 -2.12 -3.09
CA ARG A 272 -39.22 -1.34 -3.82
C ARG A 272 -38.77 -0.95 -5.22
N GLU A 273 -37.53 -0.48 -5.36
CA GLU A 273 -36.97 -0.12 -6.66
C GLU A 273 -36.66 -1.36 -7.53
N ALA A 274 -36.29 -2.48 -6.91
CA ALA A 274 -36.10 -3.76 -7.60
C ALA A 274 -37.41 -4.25 -8.23
N ALA A 275 -38.54 -4.15 -7.53
CA ALA A 275 -39.84 -4.50 -8.08
C ALA A 275 -40.23 -3.66 -9.33
N LEU A 276 -39.82 -2.39 -9.38
CA LEU A 276 -40.01 -1.53 -10.56
C LEU A 276 -39.14 -1.97 -11.75
N ARG A 277 -37.94 -2.50 -11.49
CA ARG A 277 -37.09 -3.09 -12.54
C ARG A 277 -37.64 -4.43 -13.02
N GLU A 278 -38.08 -5.29 -12.11
CA GLU A 278 -38.68 -6.60 -12.44
C GLU A 278 -39.97 -6.49 -13.25
N SER A 279 -40.79 -5.47 -12.98
CA SER A 279 -42.02 -5.20 -13.74
C SER A 279 -41.77 -4.51 -15.09
N GLY A 280 -40.54 -4.05 -15.36
CA GLY A 280 -40.19 -3.31 -16.57
C GLY A 280 -40.61 -1.84 -16.57
N GLU A 281 -41.10 -1.31 -15.45
CA GLU A 281 -41.35 0.13 -15.27
C GLU A 281 -40.06 0.96 -15.30
N ILE A 282 -38.94 0.31 -14.98
CA ILE A 282 -37.56 0.82 -15.08
C ILE A 282 -36.72 -0.26 -15.77
N GLY A 283 -35.73 0.12 -16.59
CA GLY A 283 -34.80 -0.85 -17.16
C GLY A 283 -33.82 -1.40 -16.11
N HIS A 284 -33.18 -2.52 -16.43
CA HIS A 284 -32.16 -3.12 -15.56
C HIS A 284 -31.00 -2.15 -15.28
N VAL A 285 -30.22 -2.44 -14.23
CA VAL A 285 -28.95 -1.76 -14.02
C VAL A 285 -27.95 -2.19 -15.10
N ALA A 286 -27.42 -1.25 -15.88
CA ALA A 286 -26.49 -1.53 -16.97
C ALA A 286 -25.01 -1.45 -16.55
N CYS A 287 -24.70 -0.56 -15.60
CA CYS A 287 -23.37 -0.42 -15.02
C CYS A 287 -23.44 0.21 -13.63
N ALA A 288 -22.31 0.20 -12.93
CA ALA A 288 -22.19 0.83 -11.62
C ALA A 288 -20.79 1.43 -11.39
N VAL A 289 -20.72 2.41 -10.48
CA VAL A 289 -19.47 3.12 -10.14
C VAL A 289 -19.26 3.20 -8.63
N GLY A 290 -18.17 2.62 -8.13
CA GLY A 290 -17.65 2.85 -6.79
C GLY A 290 -16.83 4.15 -6.74
N ALA A 291 -17.16 5.05 -5.81
CA ALA A 291 -16.49 6.33 -5.61
C ALA A 291 -16.14 6.55 -4.12
N ILE A 292 -15.95 5.47 -3.38
CA ILE A 292 -15.51 5.48 -1.98
C ILE A 292 -14.07 4.93 -1.86
N PRO A 293 -13.33 5.31 -0.81
CA PRO A 293 -12.09 4.63 -0.48
C PRO A 293 -12.33 3.15 -0.17
N ALA A 294 -11.41 2.28 -0.57
CA ALA A 294 -11.48 0.84 -0.31
C ALA A 294 -11.01 0.47 1.12
N PHE A 295 -11.70 1.01 2.12
CA PHE A 295 -11.53 0.63 3.53
C PHE A 295 -12.57 -0.41 3.92
N ALA A 296 -12.23 -1.27 4.89
CA ALA A 296 -13.21 -2.21 5.45
C ALA A 296 -14.31 -1.43 6.20
N PRO A 297 -15.60 -1.73 5.98
CA PRO A 297 -16.70 -1.03 6.64
C PRO A 297 -16.63 -1.26 8.15
N GLN A 298 -16.66 -0.17 8.93
CA GLN A 298 -16.58 -0.22 10.39
C GLN A 298 -17.95 0.05 11.03
N THR A 299 -18.65 1.07 10.53
CA THR A 299 -19.94 1.52 11.05
C THR A 299 -21.11 0.76 10.43
N GLU A 300 -22.28 0.79 11.09
CA GLU A 300 -23.49 0.16 10.55
C GLU A 300 -23.94 0.81 9.22
N ASP A 301 -23.78 2.13 9.08
CA ASP A 301 -24.07 2.84 7.82
C ASP A 301 -23.11 2.42 6.70
N GLU A 302 -21.83 2.16 7.01
CA GLU A 302 -20.88 1.61 6.04
C GLU A 302 -21.25 0.18 5.66
N LYS A 303 -21.59 -0.68 6.64
CA LYS A 303 -22.03 -2.06 6.36
C LYS A 303 -23.29 -2.08 5.50
N MET A 304 -24.25 -1.19 5.76
CA MET A 304 -25.45 -1.01 4.96
C MET A 304 -25.11 -0.74 3.48
N VAL A 305 -24.15 0.13 3.20
CA VAL A 305 -23.72 0.41 1.82
C VAL A 305 -23.24 -0.87 1.11
N TYR A 306 -22.43 -1.68 1.80
CA TYR A 306 -21.97 -2.96 1.25
C TYR A 306 -23.10 -3.97 1.07
N THR A 307 -24.06 -4.02 2.00
CA THR A 307 -25.26 -4.86 1.87
C THR A 307 -26.08 -4.47 0.63
N LEU A 308 -26.33 -3.17 0.42
CA LEU A 308 -27.05 -2.68 -0.75
C LEU A 308 -26.30 -2.96 -2.05
N ALA A 309 -24.98 -2.76 -2.08
CA ALA A 309 -24.15 -3.08 -3.23
C ALA A 309 -24.25 -4.58 -3.58
N HIS A 310 -24.16 -5.46 -2.58
CA HIS A 310 -24.33 -6.90 -2.77
C HIS A 310 -25.72 -7.25 -3.32
N SER A 311 -26.79 -6.61 -2.84
CA SER A 311 -28.14 -6.79 -3.38
C SER A 311 -28.22 -6.44 -4.87
N PHE A 312 -27.64 -5.31 -5.29
CA PHE A 312 -27.55 -4.97 -6.72
C PHE A 312 -26.71 -5.96 -7.51
N PHE A 313 -25.58 -6.43 -6.95
CA PHE A 313 -24.72 -7.36 -7.64
C PHE A 313 -25.42 -8.70 -7.92
N ALA A 314 -26.17 -9.20 -6.93
CA ALA A 314 -26.94 -10.44 -7.00
C ALA A 314 -28.21 -10.33 -7.89
N GLU A 315 -28.61 -9.13 -8.30
CA GLU A 315 -29.82 -8.92 -9.10
C GLU A 315 -29.70 -9.61 -10.47
N PRO A 316 -30.67 -10.47 -10.87
CA PRO A 316 -30.65 -11.13 -12.16
C PRO A 316 -30.60 -10.15 -13.34
N TYR A 317 -29.82 -10.51 -14.36
CA TYR A 317 -29.65 -9.69 -15.57
C TYR A 317 -30.22 -10.40 -16.80
N THR A 318 -31.50 -10.16 -17.08
CA THR A 318 -32.24 -10.78 -18.20
C THR A 318 -32.27 -9.95 -19.47
N ALA A 319 -31.77 -8.72 -19.40
CA ALA A 319 -31.87 -7.72 -20.46
C ALA A 319 -31.32 -8.13 -21.83
N LEU A 320 -30.32 -9.02 -21.88
CA LEU A 320 -29.71 -9.48 -23.15
C LEU A 320 -30.67 -10.28 -24.04
N GLY A 321 -31.72 -10.88 -23.44
CA GLY A 321 -32.73 -11.65 -24.17
C GLY A 321 -33.99 -10.85 -24.52
N GLU A 322 -34.03 -9.56 -24.19
CA GLU A 322 -35.22 -8.72 -24.32
C GLU A 322 -35.20 -7.87 -25.60
N GLU A 323 -36.38 -7.57 -26.14
CA GLU A 323 -36.50 -6.58 -27.22
C GLU A 323 -36.29 -5.16 -26.66
N HIS A 324 -35.60 -4.32 -27.44
CA HIS A 324 -35.34 -2.93 -27.09
C HIS A 324 -36.17 -1.98 -27.95
N ALA A 325 -36.68 -0.92 -27.34
CA ALA A 325 -37.38 0.13 -28.07
C ALA A 325 -36.38 1.08 -28.76
N ASP A 326 -36.84 1.71 -29.84
CA ASP A 326 -36.06 2.73 -30.55
C ASP A 326 -35.72 3.91 -29.64
N LEU A 327 -34.53 4.48 -29.86
CA LEU A 327 -34.12 5.69 -29.16
C LEU A 327 -34.95 6.90 -29.59
N PRO A 328 -35.33 7.78 -28.66
CA PRO A 328 -36.03 9.02 -29.00
C PRO A 328 -35.12 9.96 -29.80
N GLN A 329 -35.72 10.84 -30.59
CA GLN A 329 -35.01 11.94 -31.23
C GLN A 329 -34.86 13.11 -30.23
N GLU A 330 -33.62 13.48 -29.88
CA GLU A 330 -33.31 14.57 -28.94
C GLU A 330 -32.76 15.81 -29.67
N GLY A 331 -33.66 16.68 -30.14
CA GLY A 331 -33.28 17.93 -30.78
C GLY A 331 -32.40 17.74 -32.03
N GLU A 332 -31.27 18.45 -32.09
CA GLU A 332 -30.27 18.30 -33.16
C GLU A 332 -29.21 17.21 -32.86
N GLU A 333 -29.22 16.61 -31.66
CA GLU A 333 -28.29 15.56 -31.26
C GLU A 333 -28.83 14.18 -31.69
N LYS A 334 -27.99 13.40 -32.37
CA LYS A 334 -28.30 12.03 -32.78
C LYS A 334 -27.90 11.06 -31.67
N LEU A 335 -28.86 10.42 -31.03
CA LEU A 335 -28.58 9.34 -30.10
C LEU A 335 -28.21 8.05 -30.86
N VAL A 336 -27.21 7.34 -30.36
CA VAL A 336 -26.76 6.06 -30.91
C VAL A 336 -26.81 5.00 -29.81
N ALA A 337 -27.51 3.89 -30.08
CA ALA A 337 -27.67 2.83 -29.11
C ALA A 337 -26.35 2.09 -28.90
N LEU A 338 -25.93 2.01 -27.64
CA LEU A 338 -24.88 1.11 -27.17
C LEU A 338 -25.42 -0.32 -27.14
N PRO A 339 -24.58 -1.34 -27.40
CA PRO A 339 -24.96 -2.71 -27.07
C PRO A 339 -25.02 -2.87 -25.56
N LEU A 340 -25.94 -3.72 -25.08
CA LEU A 340 -25.93 -4.15 -23.70
C LEU A 340 -24.69 -5.03 -23.44
N PRO A 341 -24.02 -4.90 -22.28
CA PRO A 341 -22.86 -5.70 -21.96
C PRO A 341 -23.28 -7.09 -21.51
N ALA A 342 -22.57 -8.14 -21.99
CA ALA A 342 -22.80 -9.51 -21.52
C ALA A 342 -22.61 -9.67 -19.99
N LYS A 343 -21.65 -8.93 -19.43
CA LYS A 343 -21.45 -8.76 -17.99
C LYS A 343 -21.45 -7.27 -17.66
N ARG A 344 -22.32 -6.84 -16.76
CA ARG A 344 -22.44 -5.43 -16.36
C ARG A 344 -21.10 -4.90 -15.81
N PRO A 345 -20.54 -3.79 -16.32
CA PRO A 345 -19.33 -3.20 -15.76
C PRO A 345 -19.58 -2.59 -14.39
N PHE A 346 -18.75 -2.95 -13.41
CA PHE A 346 -18.62 -2.24 -12.14
C PHE A 346 -17.23 -1.59 -12.08
N LEU A 347 -17.19 -0.27 -12.24
CA LEU A 347 -15.97 0.51 -12.11
C LEU A 347 -15.79 0.96 -10.66
N ASP A 348 -14.71 0.56 -10.01
CA ASP A 348 -14.34 1.14 -8.72
C ASP A 348 -13.24 2.19 -8.91
N MET A 349 -13.53 3.45 -8.62
CA MET A 349 -12.59 4.57 -8.80
C MET A 349 -11.37 4.48 -7.87
N CYS A 350 -11.44 3.65 -6.83
CA CYS A 350 -10.29 3.33 -6.01
C CYS A 350 -9.30 2.46 -6.81
N TYR A 351 -8.09 2.97 -7.05
CA TYR A 351 -7.02 2.24 -7.74
C TYR A 351 -5.95 1.67 -6.80
N LYS A 352 -6.09 1.88 -5.48
CA LYS A 352 -5.22 1.32 -4.44
C LYS A 352 -6.06 0.88 -3.22
N PRO A 353 -6.16 -0.43 -2.91
CA PRO A 353 -5.59 -1.56 -3.65
C PRO A 353 -6.20 -1.72 -5.06
N ARG A 354 -5.50 -2.45 -5.95
CA ARG A 354 -5.95 -2.69 -7.34
C ARG A 354 -7.22 -3.51 -7.42
N GLN A 355 -7.35 -4.49 -6.52
CA GLN A 355 -8.54 -5.30 -6.33
C GLN A 355 -9.22 -4.85 -5.04
N THR A 356 -10.33 -4.14 -5.17
CA THR A 356 -11.12 -3.70 -4.02
C THR A 356 -12.10 -4.80 -3.61
N PRO A 357 -12.57 -4.82 -2.35
CA PRO A 357 -13.58 -5.78 -1.91
C PRO A 357 -14.84 -5.76 -2.77
N LEU A 358 -15.25 -4.57 -3.26
CA LEU A 358 -16.42 -4.42 -4.12
C LEU A 358 -16.17 -4.97 -5.53
N LEU A 359 -14.97 -4.80 -6.10
CA LEU A 359 -14.63 -5.39 -7.39
C LEU A 359 -14.68 -6.92 -7.35
N LEU A 360 -14.10 -7.50 -6.29
CA LEU A 360 -14.10 -8.94 -6.08
C LEU A 360 -15.52 -9.49 -5.90
N GLU A 361 -16.36 -8.77 -5.16
CA GLU A 361 -17.75 -9.19 -4.95
C GLU A 361 -18.58 -9.08 -6.24
N ALA A 362 -18.42 -7.99 -6.99
CA ALA A 362 -19.05 -7.83 -8.29
C ALA A 362 -18.68 -9.00 -9.23
N GLU A 363 -17.39 -9.35 -9.31
CA GLU A 363 -16.90 -10.44 -10.16
C GLU A 363 -17.54 -11.80 -9.81
N LYS A 364 -17.64 -12.13 -8.51
CA LYS A 364 -18.29 -13.37 -8.05
C LYS A 364 -19.75 -13.46 -8.48
N GLN A 365 -20.45 -12.32 -8.55
CA GLN A 365 -21.84 -12.22 -8.99
C GLN A 365 -21.96 -12.05 -10.53
N GLY A 366 -20.88 -12.28 -11.28
CA GLY A 366 -20.89 -12.28 -12.73
C GLY A 366 -20.83 -10.89 -13.37
N TRP A 367 -20.50 -9.83 -12.63
CA TRP A 367 -20.19 -8.52 -13.20
C TRP A 367 -18.78 -8.49 -13.80
N LEU A 368 -18.51 -7.52 -14.65
CA LEU A 368 -17.16 -7.21 -15.11
C LEU A 368 -16.52 -6.22 -14.12
N PRO A 369 -15.50 -6.63 -13.34
CA PRO A 369 -14.75 -5.70 -12.50
C PRO A 369 -13.88 -4.79 -13.38
N VAL A 370 -13.98 -3.47 -13.18
CA VAL A 370 -13.13 -2.46 -13.84
C VAL A 370 -12.41 -1.66 -12.77
N GLY A 371 -11.07 -1.69 -12.80
CA GLY A 371 -10.25 -1.01 -11.79
C GLY A 371 -10.22 0.52 -11.95
N GLY A 372 -9.84 1.22 -10.88
CA GLY A 372 -9.70 2.68 -10.93
C GLY A 372 -8.53 3.15 -11.80
N VAL A 373 -7.60 2.24 -12.12
CA VAL A 373 -6.44 2.51 -13.00
C VAL A 373 -6.91 2.86 -14.40
N GLU A 374 -7.90 2.13 -14.91
CA GLU A 374 -8.51 2.35 -16.21
C GLU A 374 -9.09 3.76 -16.32
N ALA A 375 -9.84 4.18 -15.29
CA ALA A 375 -10.37 5.54 -15.22
C ALA A 375 -9.28 6.60 -15.09
N MET A 376 -8.20 6.32 -14.35
CA MET A 376 -7.02 7.20 -14.24
C MET A 376 -6.32 7.41 -15.58
N VAL A 377 -6.15 6.34 -16.37
CA VAL A 377 -5.52 6.44 -17.71
C VAL A 377 -6.40 7.25 -18.65
N GLU A 378 -7.70 6.93 -18.70
CA GLU A 378 -8.61 7.60 -19.64
C GLU A 378 -8.84 9.08 -19.29
N GLN A 379 -8.88 9.46 -18.01
CA GLN A 379 -8.89 10.88 -17.63
C GLN A 379 -7.58 11.58 -18.05
N GLY A 380 -6.44 10.89 -17.94
CA GLY A 380 -5.13 11.44 -18.26
C GLY A 380 -4.93 11.64 -19.76
N LEU A 381 -5.46 10.71 -20.57
CA LEU A 381 -5.52 10.84 -22.03
C LEU A 381 -6.40 12.01 -22.45
N ALA A 382 -7.57 12.19 -21.82
CA ALA A 382 -8.42 13.33 -22.08
C ALA A 382 -7.70 14.67 -21.80
N GLN A 383 -6.95 14.76 -20.70
CA GLN A 383 -6.11 15.92 -20.39
C GLN A 383 -5.06 16.18 -21.47
N ALA A 384 -4.28 15.15 -21.81
CA ALA A 384 -3.20 15.26 -22.77
C ALA A 384 -3.71 15.65 -24.17
N ARG A 385 -4.86 15.12 -24.61
CA ARG A 385 -5.45 15.47 -25.91
C ARG A 385 -5.80 16.95 -25.98
N MET A 386 -6.42 17.48 -24.93
CA MET A 386 -6.76 18.91 -24.85
C MET A 386 -5.51 19.79 -24.82
N TRP A 387 -4.49 19.41 -24.06
CA TRP A 387 -3.22 20.14 -24.00
C TRP A 387 -2.46 20.11 -25.33
N ALA A 388 -2.40 18.97 -26.00
CA ALA A 388 -1.78 18.82 -27.31
C ALA A 388 -2.51 19.65 -28.38
N ALA A 389 -3.84 19.60 -28.41
CA ALA A 389 -4.65 20.40 -29.33
C ALA A 389 -4.47 21.90 -29.10
N THR A 390 -4.38 22.32 -27.84
CA THR A 390 -4.19 23.73 -27.49
C THR A 390 -2.80 24.23 -27.85
N ALA A 391 -1.76 23.41 -27.68
CA ALA A 391 -0.43 23.75 -28.12
C ALA A 391 -0.36 24.01 -29.64
N LYS A 392 -1.02 23.15 -30.43
CA LYS A 392 -1.14 23.35 -31.88
C LYS A 392 -1.91 24.63 -32.24
N ALA A 393 -2.92 25.00 -31.44
CA ALA A 393 -3.65 26.25 -31.63
C ALA A 393 -2.76 27.48 -31.42
N PHE A 394 -1.86 27.46 -30.43
CA PHE A 394 -0.87 28.53 -30.23
C PHE A 394 0.13 28.63 -31.38
N GLU A 395 0.66 27.50 -31.85
CA GLU A 395 1.57 27.47 -33.02
C GLU A 395 0.92 28.05 -34.29
N GLN A 396 -0.38 27.79 -34.48
CA GLN A 396 -1.15 28.31 -35.60
C GLN A 396 -1.54 29.79 -35.45
N GLY A 397 -1.14 30.45 -34.35
CA GLY A 397 -1.46 31.86 -34.11
C GLY A 397 -2.95 32.13 -33.91
N LYS A 398 -3.72 31.15 -33.43
CA LYS A 398 -5.15 31.35 -33.17
C LYS A 398 -5.35 32.34 -32.04
N THR A 399 -6.32 33.25 -32.18
CA THR A 399 -6.70 34.22 -31.14
C THR A 399 -7.77 33.69 -30.19
N SER A 400 -8.43 32.59 -30.55
CA SER A 400 -9.40 31.86 -29.71
C SER A 400 -9.41 30.38 -30.10
N PHE A 401 -9.57 29.50 -29.12
CA PHE A 401 -9.67 28.06 -29.36
C PHE A 401 -10.49 27.37 -28.27
N ASP A 402 -11.36 26.44 -28.67
CA ASP A 402 -12.06 25.56 -27.74
C ASP A 402 -11.38 24.17 -27.72
N PRO A 403 -10.72 23.80 -26.60
CA PRO A 403 -10.05 22.52 -26.48
C PRO A 403 -10.99 21.37 -26.10
N ILE A 404 -12.18 21.65 -25.57
CA ILE A 404 -13.06 20.64 -24.97
C ILE A 404 -13.44 19.53 -25.96
N PRO A 405 -13.75 19.80 -27.25
CA PRO A 405 -14.07 18.77 -28.23
C PRO A 405 -12.93 17.76 -28.50
N PHE A 406 -11.69 18.07 -28.11
CA PHE A 406 -10.54 17.17 -28.30
C PHE A 406 -10.36 16.18 -27.16
N ALA A 407 -11.06 16.34 -26.03
CA ALA A 407 -10.95 15.41 -24.90
C ALA A 407 -11.33 13.96 -25.27
N VAL A 408 -12.24 13.81 -26.24
CA VAL A 408 -12.78 12.52 -26.71
C VAL A 408 -12.18 12.04 -28.05
N LYS A 409 -11.37 12.85 -28.74
CA LYS A 409 -10.76 12.48 -30.03
C LYS A 409 -9.55 11.55 -29.83
N ALA A 410 -9.80 10.25 -29.82
CA ALA A 410 -8.81 9.19 -29.66
C ALA A 410 -8.31 8.65 -31.01
N GLY A 411 -7.21 7.90 -30.98
CA GLY A 411 -6.71 7.14 -32.13
C GLY A 411 -6.01 7.98 -33.20
N ASP A 412 -6.02 7.50 -34.45
CA ASP A 412 -5.29 8.11 -35.58
C ASP A 412 -5.78 9.52 -35.94
N GLU A 413 -7.02 9.85 -35.60
CA GLU A 413 -7.59 11.20 -35.77
C GLU A 413 -7.36 12.11 -34.55
N GLY A 414 -6.82 11.58 -33.45
CA GLY A 414 -6.50 12.31 -32.23
C GLY A 414 -5.20 13.11 -32.33
N PRO A 415 -5.01 14.15 -31.50
CA PRO A 415 -3.79 14.97 -31.52
C PRO A 415 -2.54 14.23 -30.97
N ILE A 416 -2.74 13.08 -30.32
CA ILE A 416 -1.67 12.23 -29.76
C ILE A 416 -1.35 11.04 -30.70
N GLY A 417 -2.34 10.50 -31.41
CA GLY A 417 -2.19 9.30 -32.25
C GLY A 417 -2.38 7.99 -31.49
N LEU A 418 -2.92 6.95 -32.16
CA LEU A 418 -3.30 5.68 -31.53
C LEU A 418 -2.14 4.97 -30.84
N GLU A 419 -0.98 4.92 -31.50
CA GLU A 419 0.19 4.20 -30.99
C GLU A 419 0.66 4.74 -29.63
N ILE A 420 0.77 6.06 -29.49
CA ILE A 420 1.20 6.69 -28.23
C ILE A 420 0.16 6.51 -27.13
N GLU A 421 -1.14 6.57 -27.47
CA GLU A 421 -2.18 6.32 -26.47
C GLU A 421 -2.17 4.87 -25.96
N GLU A 422 -1.92 3.89 -26.82
CA GLU A 422 -1.75 2.49 -26.41
C GLU A 422 -0.45 2.28 -25.61
N GLN A 423 0.66 2.91 -26.01
CA GLN A 423 1.90 2.89 -25.21
C GLN A 423 1.69 3.48 -23.80
N ALA A 424 0.90 4.56 -23.68
CA ALA A 424 0.57 5.15 -22.38
C ALA A 424 -0.30 4.22 -21.53
N ARG A 425 -1.26 3.53 -22.14
CA ARG A 425 -2.07 2.50 -21.47
C ARG A 425 -1.21 1.34 -21.00
N ASP A 426 -0.34 0.83 -21.85
CA ASP A 426 0.54 -0.28 -21.54
C ASP A 426 1.58 0.08 -20.48
N LEU A 427 2.14 1.30 -20.54
CA LEU A 427 3.05 1.80 -19.51
C LEU A 427 2.35 1.84 -18.15
N VAL A 428 1.15 2.43 -18.06
CA VAL A 428 0.46 2.53 -16.77
C VAL A 428 0.06 1.15 -16.26
N ARG A 429 -0.40 0.25 -17.14
CA ARG A 429 -0.65 -1.15 -16.77
C ARG A 429 0.62 -1.83 -16.25
N ALA A 430 1.76 -1.66 -16.92
CA ALA A 430 3.03 -2.27 -16.52
C ALA A 430 3.65 -1.64 -15.27
N MET A 431 3.58 -0.32 -15.10
CA MET A 431 4.02 0.38 -13.89
C MET A 431 3.18 0.00 -12.66
N LEU A 432 1.97 -0.50 -12.92
CA LEU A 432 1.05 -1.04 -11.94
C LEU A 432 0.95 -2.57 -12.02
N ASP A 433 1.83 -3.25 -12.76
CA ASP A 433 2.01 -4.70 -12.76
C ASP A 433 3.48 -4.97 -12.45
N ILE A 434 3.89 -4.67 -11.20
CA ILE A 434 5.08 -5.32 -10.65
C ILE A 434 4.70 -6.78 -10.42
N ASN A 435 5.04 -7.59 -11.42
CA ASN A 435 4.77 -9.00 -11.70
C ASN A 435 3.65 -9.22 -12.73
N GLY A 436 4.07 -9.53 -13.97
CA GLY A 436 3.20 -9.81 -15.10
C GLY A 436 2.29 -11.02 -14.91
N THR A 437 1.11 -10.78 -14.34
CA THR A 437 -0.02 -11.70 -14.40
C THR A 437 -1.25 -10.95 -14.87
N ARG A 438 -1.47 -10.92 -16.19
CA ARG A 438 -2.84 -10.93 -16.71
C ARG A 438 -3.51 -12.22 -16.22
N TYR A 439 -4.71 -12.07 -15.65
CA TYR A 439 -5.73 -13.11 -15.51
C TYR A 439 -5.20 -14.49 -15.09
N ARG A 440 -5.12 -14.75 -13.78
CA ARG A 440 -5.29 -16.10 -13.25
C ARG A 440 -6.61 -16.18 -12.49
N PRO A 441 -7.42 -17.23 -12.69
CA PRO A 441 -8.54 -17.52 -11.81
C PRO A 441 -8.01 -17.67 -10.38
N VAL A 442 -8.65 -17.00 -9.43
CA VAL A 442 -8.21 -16.94 -8.05
C VAL A 442 -8.67 -18.20 -7.32
N ASP A 443 -7.76 -19.15 -7.14
CA ASP A 443 -7.85 -20.18 -6.10
C ASP A 443 -7.42 -19.60 -4.74
N GLN A 444 -7.74 -20.35 -3.68
CA GLN A 444 -7.78 -20.08 -2.23
C GLN A 444 -6.64 -19.26 -1.56
N ASP A 445 -5.62 -18.81 -2.30
CA ASP A 445 -4.47 -18.05 -1.79
C ASP A 445 -4.78 -16.57 -1.46
N ILE A 446 -5.79 -15.96 -2.10
CA ILE A 446 -6.12 -14.54 -1.86
C ILE A 446 -6.86 -14.30 -0.53
N ILE A 447 -7.57 -15.30 0.01
CA ILE A 447 -8.15 -15.17 1.37
C ILE A 447 -7.02 -14.96 2.40
N ALA A 448 -5.81 -15.45 2.13
CA ALA A 448 -4.64 -15.19 2.96
C ALA A 448 -3.97 -13.81 2.68
N MET A 449 -4.07 -13.26 1.46
CA MET A 449 -3.60 -11.89 1.15
C MET A 449 -4.55 -10.78 1.63
N LEU A 450 -5.83 -11.09 1.84
CA LEU A 450 -6.86 -10.12 2.26
C LEU A 450 -6.95 -9.93 3.79
N ALA A 451 -6.29 -10.77 4.59
CA ALA A 451 -6.12 -10.50 6.01
C ALA A 451 -5.03 -9.44 6.18
N GLN A 452 -5.37 -8.26 6.71
CA GLN A 452 -4.33 -7.37 7.25
C GLN A 452 -3.48 -8.19 8.24
N PRO A 453 -2.14 -8.13 8.15
CA PRO A 453 -1.29 -8.87 9.07
C PRO A 453 -1.58 -8.36 10.49
N SER A 454 -1.65 -9.27 11.46
CA SER A 454 -1.73 -8.86 12.86
C SER A 454 -0.47 -8.09 13.24
N TYR A 455 -0.60 -7.03 14.01
CA TYR A 455 0.50 -6.19 14.44
C TYR A 455 0.95 -6.52 15.85
N SER A 456 2.26 -6.60 16.01
CA SER A 456 2.91 -6.83 17.29
C SER A 456 4.04 -5.83 17.50
N ILE A 457 4.48 -5.68 18.75
CA ILE A 457 5.65 -4.88 19.08
C ILE A 457 6.40 -5.51 20.25
N PHE A 458 7.72 -5.49 20.15
CA PHE A 458 8.62 -5.89 21.23
C PHE A 458 8.53 -4.92 22.41
N THR A 459 8.34 -5.42 23.64
CA THR A 459 8.08 -4.56 24.81
C THR A 459 9.20 -3.56 25.10
N HIS A 460 10.44 -3.88 24.77
CA HIS A 460 11.57 -2.98 24.94
C HIS A 460 11.53 -1.78 23.97
N SER A 461 10.89 -1.93 22.80
CA SER A 461 10.71 -0.86 21.80
C SER A 461 9.74 0.24 22.24
N VAL A 462 9.06 0.02 23.36
CA VAL A 462 8.11 0.95 23.98
C VAL A 462 8.76 1.70 25.16
N GLY A 463 10.01 1.38 25.52
CA GLY A 463 10.78 2.12 26.52
C GLY A 463 11.60 1.19 27.41
N TYR A 464 12.68 1.70 28.02
CA TYR A 464 13.50 0.93 28.95
C TYR A 464 12.92 0.92 30.37
N HIS A 465 12.92 -0.26 31.01
CA HIS A 465 12.57 -0.37 32.43
C HIS A 465 13.52 0.45 33.32
N THR A 466 14.79 0.60 32.93
CA THR A 466 15.77 1.45 33.62
C THR A 466 15.45 2.94 33.58
N ALA A 467 14.63 3.38 32.62
CA ALA A 467 14.11 4.74 32.54
C ALA A 467 12.77 4.93 33.29
N GLY A 468 12.31 3.89 34.01
CA GLY A 468 11.08 3.91 34.80
C GLY A 468 9.82 3.52 34.02
N HIS A 469 9.93 3.04 32.79
CA HIS A 469 8.78 2.54 32.03
C HIS A 469 8.41 1.14 32.51
N THR A 470 7.30 1.02 33.25
CA THR A 470 6.86 -0.25 33.81
C THR A 470 6.27 -1.16 32.72
N LEU A 471 6.27 -2.48 32.94
CA LEU A 471 5.66 -3.42 32.00
C LEU A 471 4.16 -3.14 31.83
N SER A 472 3.44 -2.74 32.89
CA SER A 472 2.03 -2.37 32.79
C SER A 472 1.81 -1.16 31.87
N ASP A 473 2.61 -0.09 32.02
CA ASP A 473 2.50 1.11 31.19
C ASP A 473 2.75 0.80 29.70
N LYS A 474 3.69 -0.12 29.43
CA LYS A 474 3.98 -0.58 28.07
C LYS A 474 2.79 -1.33 27.47
N LEU A 475 2.23 -2.31 28.18
CA LEU A 475 1.07 -3.08 27.71
C LEU A 475 -0.13 -2.17 27.41
N GLU A 476 -0.42 -1.22 28.29
CA GLU A 476 -1.51 -0.25 28.08
C GLU A 476 -1.27 0.66 26.88
N ALA A 477 -0.04 1.14 26.70
CA ALA A 477 0.32 1.96 25.54
C ALA A 477 0.19 1.18 24.22
N VAL A 478 0.57 -0.10 24.20
CA VAL A 478 0.46 -0.99 23.04
C VAL A 478 -1.01 -1.24 22.67
N ALA A 479 -1.85 -1.57 23.66
CA ALA A 479 -3.28 -1.76 23.44
C ALA A 479 -3.98 -0.46 22.96
N GLN A 480 -3.63 0.68 23.56
CA GLN A 480 -4.17 1.99 23.15
C GLN A 480 -3.76 2.40 21.73
N ALA A 481 -2.60 1.94 21.24
CA ALA A 481 -2.18 2.13 19.86
C ALA A 481 -2.88 1.16 18.87
N GLY A 482 -3.72 0.25 19.37
CA GLY A 482 -4.50 -0.68 18.58
C GLY A 482 -3.71 -1.88 18.05
N MET A 483 -2.57 -2.21 18.64
CA MET A 483 -1.80 -3.41 18.26
C MET A 483 -2.53 -4.69 18.72
N ASP A 484 -2.30 -5.81 18.03
CA ASP A 484 -2.90 -7.11 18.35
C ASP A 484 -2.12 -7.88 19.42
N GLY A 485 -0.84 -7.53 19.64
CA GLY A 485 -0.04 -8.23 20.63
C GLY A 485 1.35 -7.67 20.87
N ILE A 486 2.12 -8.45 21.61
CA ILE A 486 3.50 -8.14 22.00
C ILE A 486 4.45 -9.32 21.78
N GLU A 487 5.72 -8.96 21.65
CA GLU A 487 6.84 -9.86 21.95
C GLU A 487 7.40 -9.47 23.31
N LEU A 488 7.39 -10.40 24.27
CA LEU A 488 7.79 -10.10 25.64
C LEU A 488 9.31 -10.18 25.79
N PHE A 489 9.92 -9.09 26.24
CA PHE A 489 11.33 -9.07 26.58
C PHE A 489 11.62 -9.82 27.88
N THR A 490 12.54 -10.78 27.84
CA THR A 490 12.98 -11.54 29.02
C THR A 490 13.39 -10.63 30.18
N ASP A 491 14.11 -9.53 29.92
CA ASP A 491 14.53 -8.60 30.98
C ASP A 491 13.37 -7.79 31.56
N ASP A 492 12.34 -7.46 30.76
CA ASP A 492 11.14 -6.81 31.27
C ASP A 492 10.35 -7.75 32.20
N LEU A 493 10.21 -9.02 31.81
CA LEU A 493 9.57 -10.03 32.65
C LEU A 493 10.34 -10.25 33.96
N TRP A 494 11.66 -10.40 33.87
CA TRP A 494 12.51 -10.58 35.04
C TRP A 494 12.42 -9.37 35.98
N THR A 495 12.57 -8.15 35.44
CA THR A 495 12.48 -6.92 36.23
C THR A 495 11.12 -6.78 36.89
N PHE A 496 10.04 -7.09 36.17
CA PHE A 496 8.70 -7.08 36.72
C PHE A 496 8.52 -8.11 37.84
N ALA A 497 9.00 -9.34 37.66
CA ALA A 497 8.96 -10.38 38.68
C ALA A 497 9.66 -9.92 39.97
N GLN A 498 10.77 -9.18 39.88
CA GLN A 498 11.50 -8.67 41.04
C GLN A 498 10.92 -7.38 41.65
N SER A 499 9.87 -6.79 41.04
CA SER A 499 9.35 -5.48 41.48
C SER A 499 8.51 -5.53 42.78
N GLU A 500 8.47 -4.40 43.49
CA GLU A 500 7.56 -4.21 44.63
C GLU A 500 6.09 -4.27 44.20
N LEU A 501 5.80 -3.80 42.98
CA LEU A 501 4.47 -3.86 42.38
C LEU A 501 4.00 -5.32 42.28
N PHE A 502 4.80 -6.19 41.67
CA PHE A 502 4.46 -7.61 41.58
C PHE A 502 4.36 -8.26 42.97
N THR A 503 5.26 -7.90 43.89
CA THR A 503 5.19 -8.37 45.29
C THR A 503 3.88 -7.98 45.99
N THR A 504 3.33 -6.81 45.66
CA THR A 504 2.06 -6.33 46.21
C THR A 504 0.88 -7.06 45.56
N LEU A 505 0.92 -7.24 44.24
CA LEU A 505 -0.10 -7.96 43.47
C LEU A 505 -0.17 -9.45 43.88
N SER A 506 0.97 -10.08 44.14
CA SER A 506 1.06 -11.48 44.56
C SER A 506 0.61 -11.72 46.01
N ARG A 507 0.46 -10.67 46.83
CA ARG A 507 -0.04 -10.79 48.22
C ARG A 507 -1.57 -10.87 48.32
N GLY A 508 -2.30 -10.62 47.22
CA GLY A 508 -3.77 -10.69 47.15
C GLY A 508 -4.36 -12.10 46.97
N GLY A 509 -3.51 -13.11 46.74
CA GLY A 509 -3.85 -14.53 46.70
C GLY A 509 -2.65 -15.34 47.18
N GLU A 510 -2.71 -15.80 48.43
CA GLU A 510 -1.69 -16.51 49.22
C GLU A 510 -0.27 -16.62 48.64
N LEU A 511 0.62 -15.72 49.10
CA LEU A 511 2.02 -16.02 49.44
C LEU A 511 2.48 -15.04 50.54
N LEU A 512 2.41 -15.51 51.79
CA LEU A 512 3.09 -14.91 52.97
C LEU A 512 4.54 -15.42 52.96
N THR A 513 5.63 -14.70 53.28
CA THR A 513 5.85 -13.55 54.18
C THR A 513 7.27 -13.00 53.91
N PRO A 514 7.54 -11.68 54.01
CA PRO A 514 8.90 -11.09 54.04
C PRO A 514 9.50 -11.12 55.48
N PRO A 515 10.79 -10.75 55.68
CA PRO A 515 11.80 -11.51 56.41
C PRO A 515 11.63 -11.49 57.95
N ASP A 516 12.17 -12.53 58.62
CA ASP A 516 12.16 -12.81 60.07
C ASP A 516 11.15 -13.85 60.60
N SER A 517 10.66 -14.76 59.74
CA SER A 517 10.03 -16.00 60.21
C SER A 517 11.08 -17.06 60.58
N PRO A 518 10.96 -17.76 61.74
CA PRO A 518 11.82 -18.88 62.15
C PRO A 518 11.85 -20.09 61.18
N LEU A 519 11.04 -20.08 60.11
CA LEU A 519 11.19 -21.00 58.98
C LEU A 519 12.44 -20.73 58.14
N ALA A 520 13.13 -19.60 58.35
CA ALA A 520 14.50 -19.34 57.87
C ALA A 520 15.58 -20.25 58.48
N LYS A 521 15.21 -21.21 59.36
CA LYS A 521 16.14 -22.15 60.00
C LYS A 521 15.92 -23.62 59.68
N HIS A 522 15.13 -23.95 58.67
CA HIS A 522 15.15 -25.30 58.09
C HIS A 522 15.67 -25.23 56.66
N ALA A 523 17.00 -25.18 56.59
CA ALA A 523 17.74 -25.75 55.48
C ALA A 523 17.31 -27.22 55.32
N CYS A 524 16.44 -27.48 54.35
CA CYS A 524 16.36 -28.78 53.68
C CYS A 524 17.12 -28.59 52.36
N VAL A 525 18.45 -28.61 52.38
CA VAL A 525 19.26 -29.77 51.96
C VAL A 525 18.46 -30.71 51.04
N GLY A 526 18.52 -30.38 49.75
CA GLY A 526 17.97 -31.12 48.64
C GLY A 526 18.10 -30.27 47.38
N LYS A 527 19.32 -29.86 47.03
CA LYS A 527 19.61 -28.96 45.91
C LYS A 527 19.20 -29.59 44.57
N GLN A 528 17.98 -29.36 44.11
CA GLN A 528 17.73 -29.40 42.67
C GLN A 528 18.30 -28.09 42.10
N ARG A 529 19.37 -28.20 41.31
CA ARG A 529 19.85 -27.08 40.50
C ARG A 529 18.73 -26.77 39.51
N VAL A 530 18.28 -25.52 39.46
CA VAL A 530 17.28 -25.02 38.52
C VAL A 530 17.84 -23.85 37.73
N TRP A 531 17.28 -23.61 36.56
CA TRP A 531 17.79 -22.63 35.61
C TRP A 531 16.70 -21.64 35.22
N ASN A 532 17.11 -20.44 34.83
CA ASN A 532 16.29 -19.46 34.12
C ASN A 532 17.04 -19.00 32.85
N ALA A 533 16.62 -17.90 32.23
CA ALA A 533 17.27 -17.38 31.02
C ALA A 533 18.75 -16.98 31.23
N TYR A 534 19.14 -16.62 32.46
CA TYR A 534 20.46 -16.06 32.79
C TYR A 534 21.44 -17.09 33.35
N GLY A 535 20.97 -18.26 33.78
CA GLY A 535 21.84 -19.29 34.34
C GLY A 535 21.18 -20.07 35.48
N GLU A 536 22.00 -20.62 36.37
CA GLU A 536 21.54 -21.28 37.59
C GLU A 536 20.87 -20.26 38.52
N CYS A 537 19.70 -20.62 39.06
CA CYS A 537 18.92 -19.79 39.98
C CYS A 537 18.34 -20.64 41.11
N THR A 538 17.65 -19.99 42.05
CA THR A 538 16.90 -20.68 43.10
C THR A 538 15.53 -21.13 42.59
N GLN A 539 14.96 -22.16 43.22
CA GLN A 539 13.59 -22.63 42.95
C GLN A 539 12.58 -21.49 43.08
N GLN A 540 12.74 -20.65 44.09
CA GLN A 540 11.86 -19.51 44.34
C GLN A 540 11.91 -18.48 43.21
N GLU A 541 13.08 -18.19 42.66
CA GLU A 541 13.22 -17.25 41.53
C GLU A 541 12.55 -17.80 40.26
N ALA A 542 12.73 -19.08 39.98
CA ALA A 542 12.10 -19.74 38.83
C ALA A 542 10.56 -19.75 38.95
N GLU A 543 10.02 -20.12 40.12
CA GLU A 543 8.58 -20.11 40.39
C GLU A 543 8.01 -18.70 40.30
N ARG A 544 8.72 -17.71 40.84
CA ARG A 544 8.30 -16.30 40.83
C ARG A 544 8.23 -15.74 39.40
N GLU A 545 9.15 -16.12 38.54
CA GLU A 545 9.12 -15.73 37.12
C GLU A 545 7.91 -16.34 36.40
N VAL A 546 7.57 -17.60 36.68
CA VAL A 546 6.37 -18.27 36.13
C VAL A 546 5.08 -17.60 36.62
N GLU A 547 5.00 -17.20 37.89
CA GLU A 547 3.83 -16.46 38.40
C GLU A 547 3.73 -15.06 37.78
N ALA A 548 4.85 -14.37 37.57
CA ALA A 548 4.87 -13.09 36.86
C ALA A 548 4.37 -13.25 35.42
N ALA A 549 4.77 -14.33 34.74
CA ALA A 549 4.28 -14.67 33.40
C ALA A 549 2.75 -14.88 33.37
N LYS A 550 2.17 -15.60 34.35
CA LYS A 550 0.71 -15.75 34.45
C LYS A 550 0.00 -14.41 34.61
N TRP A 551 0.56 -13.51 35.43
CA TRP A 551 0.03 -12.16 35.57
C TRP A 551 0.08 -11.40 34.25
N VAL A 552 1.20 -11.46 33.52
CA VAL A 552 1.34 -10.80 32.22
C VAL A 552 0.31 -11.34 31.23
N LYS A 553 0.10 -12.67 31.17
CA LYS A 553 -0.94 -13.28 30.34
C LYS A 553 -2.33 -12.75 30.69
N ALA A 554 -2.69 -12.76 31.97
CA ALA A 554 -3.99 -12.22 32.42
C ALA A 554 -4.15 -10.75 32.04
N ARG A 555 -3.11 -9.94 32.20
CA ARG A 555 -3.13 -8.52 31.83
C ARG A 555 -3.26 -8.31 30.32
N CYS A 556 -2.57 -9.12 29.52
CA CYS A 556 -2.72 -9.11 28.07
C CYS A 556 -4.14 -9.48 27.65
N ASP A 557 -4.76 -10.50 28.26
CA ASP A 557 -6.15 -10.89 27.98
C ASP A 557 -7.15 -9.76 28.26
N GLU A 558 -6.99 -9.07 29.41
CA GLU A 558 -7.82 -7.90 29.76
C GLU A 558 -7.71 -6.77 28.73
N LEU A 559 -6.53 -6.61 28.13
CA LEU A 559 -6.24 -5.57 27.14
C LEU A 559 -6.49 -6.02 25.70
N GLY A 560 -6.89 -7.28 25.47
CA GLY A 560 -7.08 -7.85 24.14
C GLY A 560 -5.77 -8.09 23.37
N LEU A 561 -4.64 -8.25 24.06
CA LEU A 561 -3.32 -8.47 23.47
C LEU A 561 -2.93 -9.95 23.49
N LYS A 562 -2.28 -10.43 22.42
CA LYS A 562 -1.63 -11.74 22.38
C LYS A 562 -0.14 -11.64 22.72
N VAL A 563 0.41 -12.63 23.42
CA VAL A 563 1.87 -12.78 23.58
C VAL A 563 2.41 -13.68 22.44
N TYR A 564 2.97 -13.08 21.41
CA TYR A 564 3.42 -13.81 20.21
C TYR A 564 4.74 -14.53 20.41
N CYS A 565 5.65 -13.98 21.22
CA CYS A 565 6.99 -14.53 21.42
C CYS A 565 7.55 -14.16 22.80
N LEU A 566 8.30 -15.08 23.41
CA LEU A 566 9.23 -14.79 24.51
C LEU A 566 10.64 -14.64 23.94
N GLN A 567 11.28 -13.50 24.17
CA GLN A 567 12.57 -13.22 23.54
C GLN A 567 13.45 -12.22 24.30
N PRO A 568 14.74 -12.14 23.95
CA PRO A 568 15.55 -13.17 23.31
C PRO A 568 16.11 -14.14 24.37
N LEU A 569 16.48 -15.35 23.95
CA LEU A 569 17.42 -16.20 24.67
C LEU A 569 18.77 -16.17 23.94
N ARG A 570 19.84 -15.87 24.68
CA ARG A 570 21.19 -15.65 24.14
C ARG A 570 22.14 -16.79 24.47
N ASP A 571 23.26 -16.85 23.73
CA ASP A 571 24.43 -17.71 24.01
C ASP A 571 24.11 -19.22 24.02
N VAL A 572 23.35 -19.70 23.02
CA VAL A 572 22.78 -21.05 23.04
C VAL A 572 23.58 -22.05 22.23
N GLU A 573 23.82 -21.77 20.95
CA GLU A 573 24.34 -22.71 19.98
C GLU A 573 25.88 -22.77 19.97
N GLY A 574 26.48 -23.86 19.47
CA GLY A 574 27.87 -23.84 19.01
C GLY A 574 28.95 -23.79 20.07
N TRP A 575 28.65 -23.99 21.36
CA TRP A 575 29.65 -24.14 22.41
C TRP A 575 30.58 -25.34 22.14
N VAL A 576 31.90 -25.11 22.19
CA VAL A 576 32.91 -26.18 22.05
C VAL A 576 33.04 -26.99 23.35
N GLU A 577 32.94 -26.32 24.50
CA GLU A 577 32.93 -26.95 25.81
C GLU A 577 31.56 -27.57 26.12
N GLU A 578 31.53 -28.88 26.35
CA GLU A 578 30.29 -29.63 26.57
C GLU A 578 29.52 -29.17 27.82
N GLU A 579 30.21 -28.69 28.86
CA GLU A 579 29.56 -28.16 30.07
C GLU A 579 28.75 -26.90 29.78
N LYS A 580 29.33 -25.92 29.07
CA LYS A 580 28.63 -24.69 28.66
C LYS A 580 27.48 -24.99 27.72
N ARG A 581 27.68 -25.94 26.80
CA ARG A 581 26.61 -26.43 25.93
C ARG A 581 25.45 -27.04 26.73
N ALA A 582 25.76 -27.88 27.71
CA ALA A 582 24.74 -28.48 28.58
C ALA A 582 24.00 -27.42 29.42
N GLU A 583 24.69 -26.38 29.88
CA GLU A 583 24.08 -25.23 30.56
C GLU A 583 23.13 -24.45 29.63
N ALA A 584 23.53 -24.18 28.39
CA ALA A 584 22.67 -23.57 27.39
C ALA A 584 21.37 -24.36 27.18
N MET A 585 21.45 -25.69 27.07
CA MET A 585 20.26 -26.55 26.92
C MET A 585 19.32 -26.48 28.13
N LYS A 586 19.86 -26.38 29.35
CA LYS A 586 19.05 -26.21 30.56
C LYS A 586 18.37 -24.85 30.61
N ARG A 587 19.04 -23.78 30.13
CA ARG A 587 18.42 -22.46 30.00
C ARG A 587 17.28 -22.50 28.99
N VAL A 588 17.45 -23.15 27.83
CA VAL A 588 16.36 -23.36 26.85
C VAL A 588 15.18 -24.08 27.49
N GLU A 589 15.41 -25.24 28.12
CA GLU A 589 14.34 -26.05 28.73
C GLU A 589 13.59 -25.27 29.82
N SER A 590 14.29 -24.44 30.60
CA SER A 590 13.68 -23.63 31.66
C SER A 590 12.64 -22.62 31.15
N ARG A 591 12.67 -22.26 29.86
CA ARG A 591 11.75 -21.27 29.30
C ARG A 591 10.39 -21.86 28.97
N PHE A 592 10.27 -23.18 28.78
CA PHE A 592 9.02 -23.79 28.35
C PHE A 592 7.90 -23.65 29.38
N ALA A 593 8.23 -23.69 30.68
CA ALA A 593 7.26 -23.43 31.75
C ALA A 593 6.77 -21.97 31.76
N VAL A 594 7.67 -21.02 31.49
CA VAL A 594 7.34 -19.59 31.35
C VAL A 594 6.48 -19.36 30.12
N MET A 595 6.82 -20.00 29.00
CA MET A 595 6.04 -19.93 27.75
C MET A 595 4.62 -20.47 27.93
N GLN A 596 4.46 -21.61 28.65
CA GLN A 596 3.16 -22.15 28.99
C GLN A 596 2.35 -21.18 29.85
N ALA A 597 2.98 -20.53 30.84
CA ALA A 597 2.32 -19.52 31.68
C ALA A 597 1.93 -18.25 30.91
N LEU A 598 2.72 -17.85 29.91
CA LEU A 598 2.41 -16.76 28.98
C LEU A 598 1.41 -17.14 27.89
N ASP A 599 1.08 -18.44 27.75
CA ASP A 599 0.36 -19.00 26.60
C ASP A 599 0.97 -18.59 25.25
N THR A 600 2.30 -18.55 25.19
CA THR A 600 3.04 -18.28 23.95
C THR A 600 3.70 -19.56 23.45
N GLN A 601 3.73 -19.73 22.14
CA GLN A 601 4.28 -20.93 21.51
C GLN A 601 5.73 -20.74 21.05
N LEU A 602 6.24 -19.50 20.98
CA LEU A 602 7.50 -19.21 20.32
C LEU A 602 8.55 -18.66 21.28
N LEU A 603 9.71 -19.33 21.34
CA LEU A 603 10.94 -18.82 21.93
C LEU A 603 11.88 -18.34 20.81
N LEU A 604 12.37 -17.11 20.90
CA LEU A 604 13.42 -16.62 20.01
C LEU A 604 14.79 -16.90 20.62
N VAL A 605 15.65 -17.60 19.87
CA VAL A 605 17.08 -17.75 20.14
C VAL A 605 17.84 -16.93 19.12
N CYS A 606 18.67 -15.99 19.57
CA CYS A 606 19.49 -15.18 18.68
C CYS A 606 20.92 -15.75 18.59
N SER A 607 21.57 -15.57 17.44
CA SER A 607 22.94 -16.06 17.24
C SER A 607 23.92 -15.44 18.23
N GLN A 608 24.85 -16.26 18.70
CA GLN A 608 25.83 -15.83 19.69
C GLN A 608 26.91 -14.94 19.10
N ASN A 609 27.50 -14.10 19.95
CA ASN A 609 28.58 -13.17 19.61
C ASN A 609 29.94 -13.55 20.25
N THR A 610 30.01 -14.70 20.94
CA THR A 610 31.28 -15.23 21.46
C THR A 610 32.07 -15.85 20.30
N PRO A 611 33.32 -15.44 20.05
CA PRO A 611 34.11 -15.93 18.91
C PRO A 611 34.80 -17.27 19.18
N ALA A 612 35.35 -17.87 18.11
CA ALA A 612 36.29 -18.98 18.22
C ALA A 612 37.53 -18.61 19.08
N PRO A 613 38.13 -19.56 19.82
CA PRO A 613 37.83 -21.00 19.82
C PRO A 613 36.78 -21.45 20.88
N ALA A 614 36.16 -20.52 21.63
CA ALA A 614 35.17 -20.90 22.65
C ALA A 614 33.89 -21.49 22.02
N THR A 615 33.61 -21.08 20.79
CA THR A 615 32.44 -21.46 20.00
C THR A 615 32.83 -21.85 18.57
N THR A 616 31.96 -22.56 17.88
CA THR A 616 32.13 -23.00 16.48
C THR A 616 30.92 -22.66 15.62
N GLY A 617 31.17 -22.35 14.35
CA GLY A 617 30.18 -22.20 13.29
C GLY A 617 29.95 -23.45 12.45
N ASP A 618 30.55 -24.58 12.86
CA ASP A 618 30.40 -25.86 12.16
C ASP A 618 28.93 -26.29 12.11
N LEU A 619 28.42 -26.52 10.90
CA LEU A 619 27.00 -26.78 10.66
C LEU A 619 26.51 -28.03 11.39
N GLU A 620 27.34 -29.07 11.51
CA GLU A 620 26.95 -30.31 12.21
C GLU A 620 26.86 -30.08 13.73
N ALA A 621 27.75 -29.26 14.31
CA ALA A 621 27.64 -28.85 15.70
C ALA A 621 26.36 -28.03 15.96
N LEU A 622 26.05 -27.05 15.11
CA LEU A 622 24.83 -26.24 15.23
C LEU A 622 23.57 -27.09 15.05
N LYS A 623 23.56 -27.97 14.05
CA LYS A 623 22.48 -28.94 13.81
C LYS A 623 22.25 -29.85 15.01
N ARG A 624 23.32 -30.38 15.62
CA ARG A 624 23.24 -31.21 16.83
C ARG A 624 22.54 -30.46 17.97
N ASP A 625 22.91 -29.20 18.18
CA ASP A 625 22.38 -28.38 19.27
C ASP A 625 20.89 -28.06 19.05
N PHE A 626 20.50 -27.62 17.85
CA PHE A 626 19.09 -27.38 17.52
C PHE A 626 18.24 -28.65 17.43
N THR A 627 18.83 -29.80 17.07
CA THR A 627 18.14 -31.10 17.14
C THR A 627 17.82 -31.47 18.59
N GLN A 628 18.74 -31.22 19.53
CA GLN A 628 18.45 -31.42 20.95
C GLN A 628 17.34 -30.49 21.43
N ILE A 629 17.36 -29.21 21.02
CA ILE A 629 16.30 -28.24 21.33
C ILE A 629 14.94 -28.72 20.82
N ALA A 630 14.86 -29.18 19.57
CA ALA A 630 13.64 -29.75 18.99
C ALA A 630 13.10 -30.92 19.82
N ASN A 631 13.98 -31.84 20.25
CA ASN A 631 13.60 -32.98 21.08
C ASN A 631 13.12 -32.56 22.49
N MET A 632 13.64 -31.47 23.05
CA MET A 632 13.15 -30.93 24.32
C MET A 632 11.75 -30.31 24.14
N ALA A 633 11.55 -29.50 23.09
CA ALA A 633 10.27 -28.87 22.77
C ALA A 633 9.16 -29.89 22.48
N GLU A 634 9.47 -30.92 21.68
CA GLU A 634 8.54 -32.01 21.38
C GLU A 634 8.12 -32.77 22.65
N ARG A 635 9.09 -33.15 23.49
CA ARG A 635 8.78 -33.86 24.76
C ARG A 635 7.95 -33.01 25.71
N PHE A 636 8.22 -31.70 25.77
CA PHE A 636 7.40 -30.79 26.58
C PHE A 636 5.98 -30.69 26.05
N THR A 637 5.84 -30.55 24.72
CA THR A 637 4.53 -30.49 24.03
C THR A 637 3.72 -31.76 24.28
N LEU A 638 4.31 -32.93 24.09
CA LEU A 638 3.64 -34.22 24.35
C LEU A 638 3.21 -34.40 25.80
N ARG A 639 3.99 -33.87 26.75
CA ARG A 639 3.72 -34.00 28.19
C ARG A 639 2.65 -33.04 28.69
N THR A 640 2.60 -31.82 28.14
CA THR A 640 1.78 -30.73 28.69
C THR A 640 0.60 -30.33 27.81
N GLY A 641 0.61 -30.72 26.53
CA GLY A 641 -0.31 -30.24 25.51
C GLY A 641 -0.01 -28.82 25.01
N HIS A 642 0.96 -28.12 25.60
CA HIS A 642 1.37 -26.78 25.19
C HIS A 642 2.43 -26.85 24.08
N GLU A 643 2.08 -26.40 22.89
CA GLU A 643 3.01 -26.40 21.76
C GLU A 643 4.19 -25.45 21.99
N VAL A 644 5.41 -25.96 21.78
CA VAL A 644 6.65 -25.20 21.86
C VAL A 644 7.37 -25.23 20.53
N ARG A 645 7.72 -24.04 20.05
CA ARG A 645 8.52 -23.78 18.86
C ARG A 645 9.68 -22.86 19.22
N VAL A 646 10.84 -23.09 18.60
CA VAL A 646 12.06 -22.29 18.79
C VAL A 646 12.50 -21.72 17.45
N GLY A 647 12.53 -20.40 17.36
CA GLY A 647 13.00 -19.69 16.19
C GLY A 647 14.46 -19.27 16.34
N PHE A 648 15.23 -19.35 15.26
CA PHE A 648 16.62 -18.93 15.23
C PHE A 648 16.79 -17.62 14.43
N GLU A 649 17.33 -16.60 15.10
CA GLU A 649 17.59 -15.27 14.53
C GLU A 649 19.10 -15.07 14.32
N ALA A 650 19.51 -14.64 13.12
CA ALA A 650 20.89 -14.22 12.86
C ALA A 650 21.08 -12.74 13.21
N LEU A 651 21.93 -12.43 14.21
CA LEU A 651 22.33 -11.06 14.50
C LEU A 651 23.37 -10.56 13.49
N ALA A 652 23.30 -9.29 13.08
CA ALA A 652 24.26 -8.69 12.13
C ALA A 652 25.73 -8.65 12.62
N TRP A 653 25.96 -9.08 13.86
CA TRP A 653 27.25 -9.17 14.55
C TRP A 653 27.45 -10.53 15.23
N GLY A 654 26.69 -11.57 14.85
CA GLY A 654 26.95 -12.93 15.30
C GLY A 654 28.35 -13.38 14.91
N SER A 655 29.00 -14.22 15.73
CA SER A 655 30.39 -14.61 15.47
C SER A 655 30.54 -15.57 14.31
N HIS A 656 29.53 -16.42 14.10
CA HIS A 656 29.54 -17.47 13.09
C HIS A 656 28.33 -17.42 12.16
N VAL A 657 27.16 -17.09 12.73
CA VAL A 657 25.89 -16.91 12.02
C VAL A 657 25.52 -15.44 12.09
N ASP A 658 25.79 -14.70 11.01
CA ASP A 658 25.49 -13.28 10.90
C ASP A 658 24.59 -12.89 9.72
N LYS A 659 24.21 -13.88 8.90
CA LYS A 659 23.25 -13.76 7.81
C LYS A 659 22.05 -14.65 8.02
N TRP A 660 20.89 -14.20 7.55
CA TRP A 660 19.66 -15.00 7.58
C TRP A 660 19.81 -16.32 6.81
N THR A 661 20.57 -16.32 5.70
CA THR A 661 20.86 -17.53 4.91
C THR A 661 21.59 -18.60 5.73
N GLN A 662 22.51 -18.20 6.60
CA GLN A 662 23.24 -19.14 7.47
C GLN A 662 22.33 -19.72 8.55
N ALA A 663 21.48 -18.89 9.16
CA ALA A 663 20.47 -19.37 10.10
C ALA A 663 19.49 -20.33 9.39
N TRP A 664 19.09 -20.02 8.16
CA TRP A 664 18.24 -20.90 7.35
C TRP A 664 18.90 -22.25 7.06
N GLU A 665 20.19 -22.29 6.72
CA GLU A 665 20.91 -23.56 6.53
C GLU A 665 20.92 -24.42 7.81
N VAL A 666 21.07 -23.81 8.99
CA VAL A 666 20.94 -24.53 10.27
C VAL A 666 19.51 -25.08 10.42
N VAL A 667 18.48 -24.25 10.29
CA VAL A 667 17.06 -24.64 10.42
C VAL A 667 16.69 -25.75 9.44
N LYS A 668 17.10 -25.61 8.18
CA LYS A 668 16.89 -26.58 7.10
C LYS A 668 17.61 -27.90 7.36
N SER A 669 18.82 -27.86 7.91
CA SER A 669 19.59 -29.07 8.23
C SER A 669 19.00 -29.88 9.39
N VAL A 670 18.30 -29.22 10.32
CA VAL A 670 17.61 -29.84 11.45
C VAL A 670 16.33 -30.52 10.99
N ASP A 671 15.60 -29.90 10.06
CA ASP A 671 14.38 -30.42 9.43
C ASP A 671 13.31 -30.92 10.43
N ARG A 672 12.98 -30.05 11.41
CA ARG A 672 11.98 -30.32 12.45
C ARG A 672 10.93 -29.22 12.50
N LYS A 673 9.68 -29.56 12.80
CA LYS A 673 8.59 -28.58 12.91
C LYS A 673 8.73 -27.69 14.16
N GLU A 674 9.51 -28.12 15.14
CA GLU A 674 9.77 -27.36 16.37
C GLU A 674 10.80 -26.24 16.16
N VAL A 675 11.56 -26.27 15.05
CA VAL A 675 12.64 -25.31 14.78
C VAL A 675 12.33 -24.54 13.48
N GLY A 676 12.42 -23.22 13.56
CA GLY A 676 12.11 -22.31 12.47
C GLY A 676 13.05 -21.12 12.40
N LEU A 677 12.88 -20.32 11.35
CA LEU A 677 13.66 -19.13 11.07
C LEU A 677 12.96 -17.89 11.63
N ILE A 678 13.75 -16.97 12.18
CA ILE A 678 13.31 -15.62 12.53
C ILE A 678 14.03 -14.64 11.62
N LEU A 679 13.23 -13.78 10.98
CA LEU A 679 13.71 -12.79 10.04
C LEU A 679 13.55 -11.40 10.65
N ASP A 680 14.67 -10.79 11.07
CA ASP A 680 14.74 -9.37 11.47
C ASP A 680 15.26 -8.54 10.28
N ALA A 681 14.44 -7.57 9.86
CA ALA A 681 14.76 -6.61 8.81
C ALA A 681 16.02 -5.79 9.13
N PHE A 682 16.19 -5.31 10.37
CA PHE A 682 17.38 -4.56 10.74
C PHE A 682 18.61 -5.45 10.67
N ASN A 683 18.60 -6.63 11.31
CA ASN A 683 19.78 -7.48 11.34
C ASN A 683 20.20 -7.91 9.91
N THR A 684 19.23 -8.29 9.08
CA THR A 684 19.50 -8.66 7.68
C THR A 684 20.03 -7.48 6.87
N LEU A 685 19.34 -6.34 6.88
CA LEU A 685 19.70 -5.18 6.06
C LEU A 685 20.94 -4.47 6.59
N ALA A 686 21.17 -4.46 7.90
CA ALA A 686 22.44 -4.05 8.45
C ALA A 686 23.54 -4.94 7.87
N ARG A 687 23.43 -6.28 7.96
CA ARG A 687 24.51 -7.14 7.49
C ARG A 687 24.75 -7.06 5.99
N GLU A 688 23.71 -6.89 5.17
CA GLU A 688 23.79 -7.12 3.72
C GLU A 688 23.67 -5.85 2.87
N TYR A 689 23.20 -4.73 3.44
CA TYR A 689 22.98 -3.47 2.73
C TYR A 689 23.70 -2.28 3.38
N ALA A 690 23.36 -1.98 4.63
CA ALA A 690 23.83 -0.78 5.31
C ALA A 690 25.22 -0.96 5.91
N ASP A 691 25.95 0.13 6.13
CA ASP A 691 27.19 0.15 6.90
C ASP A 691 27.26 1.43 7.75
N PRO A 692 27.19 1.33 9.09
CA PRO A 692 27.27 2.50 9.96
C PRO A 692 28.65 3.16 9.95
N CYS A 693 29.68 2.49 9.41
CA CYS A 693 31.04 3.01 9.28
C CYS A 693 31.29 3.67 7.90
N SER A 694 30.34 3.56 6.97
CA SER A 694 30.43 4.18 5.64
C SER A 694 29.85 5.59 5.64
N SER A 695 30.50 6.51 4.90
CA SER A 695 29.99 7.87 4.68
C SER A 695 28.71 7.90 3.84
N THR A 696 28.51 6.91 2.97
CA THR A 696 27.27 6.77 2.19
C THR A 696 26.16 6.10 3.02
N GLY A 697 26.51 5.45 4.14
CA GLY A 697 25.61 4.63 4.96
C GLY A 697 25.32 3.25 4.35
N ILE A 698 25.83 3.00 3.14
CA ILE A 698 25.67 1.76 2.38
C ILE A 698 27.04 1.08 2.31
N GLN A 699 27.06 -0.26 2.28
CA GLN A 699 28.28 -1.01 2.01
C GLN A 699 28.80 -0.69 0.62
N GLU A 700 30.09 -0.35 0.51
CA GLU A 700 30.72 -0.03 -0.76
C GLU A 700 31.41 -1.24 -1.39
N PRO A 701 31.38 -1.39 -2.74
CA PRO A 701 30.71 -0.51 -3.70
C PRO A 701 29.18 -0.67 -3.72
N ALA A 702 28.43 0.43 -3.67
CA ALA A 702 26.97 0.42 -3.56
C ALA A 702 26.26 -0.38 -4.68
N ALA A 703 26.75 -0.32 -5.92
CA ALA A 703 26.15 -1.06 -7.04
C ALA A 703 26.23 -2.59 -6.84
N GLN A 704 27.36 -3.12 -6.37
CA GLN A 704 27.49 -4.54 -6.03
C GLN A 704 26.65 -4.91 -4.81
N THR A 705 26.53 -4.01 -3.84
CA THR A 705 25.68 -4.23 -2.65
C THR A 705 24.22 -4.36 -3.03
N LEU A 706 23.70 -3.48 -3.89
CA LEU A 706 22.31 -3.56 -4.35
C LEU A 706 22.01 -4.85 -5.14
N LEU A 707 22.93 -5.29 -6.00
CA LEU A 707 22.77 -6.56 -6.74
C LEU A 707 22.72 -7.76 -5.80
N ARG A 708 23.70 -7.88 -4.89
CA ARG A 708 23.75 -8.98 -3.91
C ARG A 708 22.57 -8.96 -2.95
N LEU A 709 22.11 -7.77 -2.57
CA LEU A 709 20.91 -7.63 -1.76
C LEU A 709 19.71 -8.17 -2.52
N GLY A 710 19.53 -7.81 -3.80
CA GLY A 710 18.45 -8.34 -4.64
C GLY A 710 18.43 -9.88 -4.64
N GLU A 711 19.58 -10.51 -4.92
CA GLU A 711 19.72 -11.97 -4.91
C GLU A 711 19.39 -12.58 -3.54
N SER A 712 19.86 -11.95 -2.45
CA SER A 712 19.57 -12.41 -1.09
C SER A 712 18.08 -12.29 -0.74
N LEU A 713 17.46 -11.14 -1.02
CA LEU A 713 16.04 -10.94 -0.75
C LEU A 713 15.16 -11.86 -1.60
N ASP A 714 15.51 -12.09 -2.86
CA ASP A 714 14.80 -13.06 -3.71
C ASP A 714 14.93 -14.49 -3.15
N GLY A 715 16.07 -14.83 -2.54
CA GLY A 715 16.26 -16.10 -1.84
C GLY A 715 15.32 -16.34 -0.65
N ILE A 716 14.76 -15.29 -0.03
CA ILE A 716 13.78 -15.42 1.06
C ILE A 716 12.51 -16.10 0.56
N VAL A 717 12.12 -15.88 -0.70
CA VAL A 717 10.90 -16.45 -1.31
C VAL A 717 10.96 -17.98 -1.37
N GLU A 718 12.17 -18.55 -1.40
CA GLU A 718 12.40 -20.00 -1.44
C GLU A 718 12.29 -20.67 -0.06
N VAL A 719 12.18 -19.88 1.03
CA VAL A 719 11.94 -20.41 2.37
C VAL A 719 10.45 -20.74 2.52
N PRO A 720 10.06 -21.96 2.93
CA PRO A 720 8.67 -22.25 3.22
C PRO A 720 8.10 -21.29 4.27
N GLY A 721 6.98 -20.61 3.96
CA GLY A 721 6.40 -19.60 4.84
C GLY A 721 6.02 -20.09 6.23
N ASP A 722 5.72 -21.38 6.38
CA ASP A 722 5.46 -22.04 7.68
C ASP A 722 6.74 -22.29 8.50
N LYS A 723 7.92 -22.23 7.87
CA LYS A 723 9.22 -22.26 8.54
C LYS A 723 9.71 -20.88 8.98
N ILE A 724 9.08 -19.81 8.53
CA ILE A 724 9.32 -18.46 9.06
C ILE A 724 8.40 -18.29 10.28
N PHE A 725 8.96 -18.38 11.48
CA PHE A 725 8.17 -18.32 12.71
C PHE A 725 7.84 -16.89 13.13
N LEU A 726 8.70 -15.93 12.79
CA LEU A 726 8.52 -14.54 13.19
C LEU A 726 9.21 -13.59 12.21
N LEU A 727 8.54 -12.47 11.94
CA LEU A 727 9.07 -11.33 11.21
C LEU A 727 9.19 -10.13 12.17
N GLN A 728 10.42 -9.68 12.38
CA GLN A 728 10.74 -8.46 13.12
C GLN A 728 11.12 -7.33 12.16
N ILE A 729 10.58 -6.15 12.41
CA ILE A 729 10.63 -5.01 11.52
C ILE A 729 11.23 -3.83 12.28
N GLY A 730 12.38 -3.39 11.80
CA GLY A 730 13.06 -2.17 12.24
C GLY A 730 13.81 -1.56 11.07
N ASP A 731 13.71 -0.24 10.92
CA ASP A 731 14.57 0.54 10.04
C ASP A 731 15.72 1.15 10.88
N ALA A 732 16.55 1.99 10.26
CA ALA A 732 17.68 2.59 10.93
C ALA A 732 18.02 3.96 10.35
N LYS A 733 18.47 4.85 11.23
CA LYS A 733 18.92 6.18 10.84
C LYS A 733 20.30 6.12 10.20
N LYS A 734 20.46 6.77 9.05
CA LYS A 734 21.80 7.06 8.52
C LYS A 734 22.50 8.05 9.45
N LEU A 735 23.64 7.63 10.04
CA LEU A 735 24.38 8.48 10.96
C LEU A 735 25.02 9.67 10.21
N PRO A 736 24.88 10.91 10.71
CA PRO A 736 25.53 12.08 10.11
C PRO A 736 27.06 11.97 10.13
N THR A 737 27.60 11.33 11.16
CA THR A 737 29.03 11.01 11.27
C THR A 737 29.14 9.48 11.35
N PRO A 738 29.85 8.83 10.40
CA PRO A 738 30.04 7.40 10.44
C PRO A 738 30.72 6.96 11.74
N LEU A 739 30.33 5.80 12.24
CA LEU A 739 31.05 5.17 13.33
C LEU A 739 32.44 4.77 12.87
N LEU A 740 33.39 4.80 13.79
CA LEU A 740 34.67 4.16 13.56
C LEU A 740 34.47 2.63 13.59
N PRO A 741 35.12 1.87 12.69
CA PRO A 741 35.11 0.41 12.74
C PRO A 741 35.47 -0.12 14.13
N SER A 742 34.74 -1.14 14.58
CA SER A 742 34.95 -1.83 15.84
C SER A 742 34.58 -3.32 15.70
N PRO A 743 35.09 -4.21 16.57
CA PRO A 743 35.76 -3.94 17.86
C PRO A 743 37.08 -3.17 17.74
N ARG A 744 37.35 -2.26 18.68
CA ARG A 744 38.62 -1.53 18.81
C ARG A 744 38.99 -1.34 20.28
N GLU A 745 40.23 -0.93 20.55
CA GLU A 745 40.66 -0.60 21.92
C GLU A 745 39.73 0.46 22.54
N GLY A 746 39.15 0.14 23.71
CA GLY A 746 38.18 1.00 24.42
C GLY A 746 36.74 0.93 23.90
N GLU A 747 36.45 0.22 22.80
CA GLU A 747 35.09 -0.06 22.33
C GLU A 747 35.03 -1.48 21.74
N GLU A 748 34.88 -2.46 22.63
CA GLU A 748 34.83 -3.89 22.30
C GLU A 748 33.55 -4.29 21.57
N ARG A 749 32.50 -3.44 21.58
CA ARG A 749 31.25 -3.76 20.89
C ARG A 749 31.40 -3.55 19.38
N PRO A 750 30.89 -4.46 18.54
CA PRO A 750 30.84 -4.26 17.09
C PRO A 750 30.04 -3.02 16.70
N SER A 751 30.46 -2.30 15.65
CA SER A 751 29.85 -1.00 15.30
C SER A 751 28.37 -1.12 14.96
N ARG A 752 27.98 -2.23 14.34
CA ARG A 752 26.57 -2.56 14.05
C ARG A 752 25.74 -2.76 15.31
N MET A 753 26.33 -3.32 16.38
CA MET A 753 25.64 -3.47 17.67
C MET A 753 25.43 -2.11 18.34
N ILE A 754 26.44 -1.23 18.30
CA ILE A 754 26.34 0.15 18.81
C ILE A 754 25.23 0.88 18.07
N TRP A 755 25.26 0.84 16.73
CA TRP A 755 24.25 1.45 15.88
C TRP A 755 22.85 0.87 16.11
N SER A 756 22.74 -0.45 16.19
CA SER A 756 21.48 -1.13 16.50
C SER A 756 20.88 -0.67 17.80
N ARG A 757 21.66 -0.37 18.84
CA ARG A 757 21.11 -0.05 20.17
C ARG A 757 20.73 1.41 20.37
N SER A 758 21.15 2.30 19.47
CA SER A 758 20.93 3.74 19.58
C SER A 758 20.07 4.33 18.45
N SER A 759 20.06 3.70 17.28
CA SER A 759 19.69 4.38 16.03
C SER A 759 18.72 3.61 15.15
N ARG A 760 18.02 2.58 15.65
CA ARG A 760 16.89 2.02 14.90
C ARG A 760 15.74 3.04 14.84
N LEU A 761 14.93 2.92 13.80
CA LEU A 761 13.74 3.71 13.55
C LEU A 761 12.55 2.80 13.25
N PHE A 762 11.34 3.32 13.44
CA PHE A 762 10.14 2.62 12.98
C PHE A 762 10.12 2.62 11.45
N PRO A 763 9.48 1.62 10.80
CA PRO A 763 9.47 1.54 9.35
C PRO A 763 8.85 2.80 8.72
N CYS A 764 9.40 3.17 7.56
CA CYS A 764 8.93 4.31 6.76
C CYS A 764 9.03 5.68 7.47
N GLU A 765 9.87 5.85 8.49
CA GLU A 765 10.20 7.17 9.09
C GLU A 765 11.29 7.91 8.29
N TYR A 766 11.05 8.11 6.99
CA TYR A 766 12.02 8.73 6.08
C TYR A 766 12.40 10.16 6.49
N ASP A 767 11.46 10.88 7.11
CA ASP A 767 11.66 12.22 7.69
C ASP A 767 12.65 12.21 8.87
N GLN A 768 12.76 11.08 9.58
CA GLN A 768 13.73 10.87 10.67
C GLN A 768 15.08 10.31 10.17
N GLY A 769 15.21 10.07 8.86
CA GLY A 769 16.41 9.54 8.22
C GLY A 769 16.45 8.02 8.10
N ALA A 770 15.31 7.35 8.18
CA ALA A 770 15.18 5.95 7.77
C ALA A 770 15.60 5.80 6.30
N PHE A 771 16.35 4.75 5.98
CA PHE A 771 16.89 4.58 4.62
C PHE A 771 17.05 3.13 4.18
N MET A 772 16.85 2.15 5.07
CA MET A 772 17.00 0.76 4.69
C MET A 772 15.82 0.31 3.81
N PRO A 773 16.02 -0.64 2.88
CA PRO A 773 14.96 -1.11 1.99
C PRO A 773 14.01 -2.10 2.71
N VAL A 774 13.49 -1.70 3.88
CA VAL A 774 12.56 -2.48 4.70
C VAL A 774 11.31 -2.93 3.92
N PRO A 775 10.66 -2.08 3.09
CA PRO A 775 9.52 -2.53 2.28
C PRO A 775 9.85 -3.69 1.33
N ALA A 776 11.04 -3.66 0.71
CA ALA A 776 11.46 -4.73 -0.19
C ALA A 776 11.73 -6.04 0.58
N PHE A 777 12.33 -5.95 1.76
CA PHE A 777 12.52 -7.11 2.63
C PHE A 777 11.19 -7.75 3.04
N VAL A 778 10.25 -6.94 3.57
CA VAL A 778 8.96 -7.45 4.03
C VAL A 778 8.12 -8.02 2.88
N ASP A 779 8.13 -7.41 1.70
CA ASP A 779 7.49 -7.95 0.51
C ASP A 779 7.96 -9.38 0.18
N ARG A 780 9.26 -9.66 0.31
CA ARG A 780 9.79 -11.02 0.05
C ARG A 780 9.42 -12.02 1.13
N VAL A 781 9.35 -11.60 2.39
CA VAL A 781 8.85 -12.44 3.49
C VAL A 781 7.38 -12.81 3.28
N VAL A 782 6.56 -11.85 2.84
CA VAL A 782 5.15 -12.12 2.50
C VAL A 782 5.04 -13.07 1.31
N LYS A 783 5.85 -12.88 0.26
CA LYS A 783 5.88 -13.75 -0.92
C LYS A 783 6.35 -15.17 -0.61
N ALA A 784 7.19 -15.35 0.41
CA ALA A 784 7.55 -16.67 0.94
C ALA A 784 6.36 -17.41 1.57
N GLY A 785 5.23 -16.73 1.77
CA GLY A 785 4.01 -17.31 2.35
C GLY A 785 3.90 -17.15 3.87
N TYR A 786 4.68 -16.26 4.48
CA TYR A 786 4.57 -15.95 5.91
C TYR A 786 3.21 -15.34 6.24
N LYS A 787 2.55 -15.88 7.28
CA LYS A 787 1.21 -15.47 7.74
C LYS A 787 1.16 -15.01 9.20
N GLY A 788 2.32 -14.91 9.85
CA GLY A 788 2.40 -14.49 11.25
C GLY A 788 2.36 -12.96 11.42
N PRO A 789 2.53 -12.47 12.67
CA PRO A 789 2.46 -11.04 12.95
C PRO A 789 3.58 -10.25 12.28
N TRP A 790 3.27 -9.02 11.88
CA TRP A 790 4.29 -8.03 11.56
C TRP A 790 4.68 -7.33 12.85
N SER A 791 5.84 -7.69 13.37
CA SER A 791 6.25 -7.26 14.70
C SER A 791 7.34 -6.19 14.65
N ILE A 792 7.20 -5.14 15.44
CA ILE A 792 8.17 -4.05 15.51
C ILE A 792 9.28 -4.36 16.50
N GLU A 793 10.53 -4.21 16.05
CA GLU A 793 11.70 -4.26 16.92
C GLU A 793 12.65 -3.07 16.66
N VAL A 794 12.48 -2.04 17.48
CA VAL A 794 13.23 -0.78 17.44
C VAL A 794 13.95 -0.55 18.76
N PHE A 795 15.26 -0.33 18.68
CA PHE A 795 16.10 0.16 19.77
C PHE A 795 16.62 1.55 19.40
N ASN A 796 16.30 2.55 20.22
CA ASN A 796 16.63 3.94 19.98
C ASN A 796 17.03 4.62 21.30
N ASP A 797 17.91 5.62 21.24
CA ASP A 797 18.31 6.43 22.41
C ASP A 797 17.12 7.06 23.13
N SER A 798 16.05 7.41 22.41
CA SER A 798 14.82 7.99 22.99
C SER A 798 14.10 7.04 23.97
N LEU A 799 14.42 5.74 23.97
CA LEU A 799 13.89 4.78 24.93
C LEU A 799 14.39 5.00 26.37
N ASN A 800 15.42 5.83 26.56
CA ASN A 800 15.93 6.26 27.86
C ASN A 800 15.24 7.52 28.40
N ASP A 801 14.33 8.14 27.64
CA ASP A 801 13.61 9.33 28.09
C ASP A 801 12.62 8.96 29.20
N THR A 802 12.84 9.48 30.40
CA THR A 802 12.03 9.21 31.61
C THR A 802 10.59 9.74 31.53
N SER A 803 10.25 10.48 30.46
CA SER A 803 8.89 10.94 30.20
C SER A 803 7.89 9.80 30.11
N ARG A 804 6.76 9.93 30.81
CA ARG A 804 5.63 8.98 30.68
C ARG A 804 5.01 8.97 29.28
N HIS A 805 5.33 9.95 28.44
CA HIS A 805 4.84 10.00 27.06
C HIS A 805 5.63 9.08 26.11
N THR A 806 6.83 8.62 26.49
CA THR A 806 7.69 7.77 25.65
C THR A 806 6.97 6.50 25.20
N THR A 807 6.32 5.79 26.14
CA THR A 807 5.61 4.53 25.85
C THR A 807 4.50 4.71 24.82
N ARG A 808 3.60 5.67 25.05
CA ARG A 808 2.50 5.96 24.12
C ARG A 808 3.00 6.45 22.77
N SER A 809 3.99 7.34 22.76
CA SER A 809 4.57 7.90 21.53
C SER A 809 5.17 6.79 20.65
N HIS A 810 5.97 5.91 21.25
CA HIS A 810 6.60 4.80 20.55
C HIS A 810 5.58 3.79 20.02
N ALA A 811 4.60 3.38 20.83
CA ALA A 811 3.53 2.49 20.37
C ALA A 811 2.73 3.09 19.20
N THR A 812 2.44 4.40 19.24
CA THR A 812 1.74 5.11 18.16
C THR A 812 2.58 5.20 16.88
N ARG A 813 3.87 5.52 17.01
CA ARG A 813 4.80 5.59 15.87
C ARG A 813 5.00 4.23 15.22
N ALA A 814 5.10 3.17 16.03
CA ALA A 814 5.14 1.79 15.56
C ALA A 814 3.90 1.45 14.72
N ARG A 815 2.71 1.76 15.23
CA ARG A 815 1.45 1.50 14.51
C ARG A 815 1.42 2.23 13.18
N ALA A 816 1.71 3.53 13.19
CA ALA A 816 1.73 4.34 11.98
C ALA A 816 2.77 3.84 10.96
N GLY A 817 3.92 3.35 11.42
CA GLY A 817 4.94 2.74 10.57
C GLY A 817 4.45 1.46 9.90
N LEU A 818 3.83 0.55 10.66
CA LEU A 818 3.25 -0.69 10.12
C LEU A 818 2.13 -0.40 9.12
N ASP A 819 1.25 0.56 9.42
CA ASP A 819 0.18 0.98 8.52
C ASP A 819 0.76 1.46 7.17
N ARG A 820 1.79 2.34 7.20
CA ARG A 820 2.51 2.78 5.99
C ARG A 820 3.17 1.62 5.26
N LEU A 821 3.78 0.69 5.99
CA LEU A 821 4.48 -0.45 5.41
C LEU A 821 3.51 -1.41 4.69
N VAL A 822 2.31 -1.62 5.24
CA VAL A 822 1.24 -2.36 4.55
C VAL A 822 0.87 -1.68 3.25
N GLU A 823 0.83 -0.35 3.20
CA GLU A 823 0.63 0.37 1.94
C GLU A 823 1.75 0.12 0.93
N HIS A 824 3.00 0.08 1.38
CA HIS A 824 4.13 -0.17 0.47
C HIS A 824 4.19 -1.60 -0.06
N VAL A 825 3.79 -2.58 0.76
CA VAL A 825 3.92 -4.01 0.42
C VAL A 825 2.69 -4.50 -0.36
N PHE A 826 1.49 -4.02 -0.02
CA PHE A 826 0.24 -4.52 -0.61
C PHE A 826 -0.47 -3.53 -1.56
N LYS A 827 -0.09 -2.24 -1.63
CA LYS A 827 -0.73 -1.23 -2.50
C LYS A 827 0.25 -0.57 -3.49
#